data_AF-A0A931XGC7-F1
#
_entry.id   AF-A0A931XGC7-F1
#
_cell.length_a   1.000
_cell.length_b   1.000
_cell.length_c   1.000
_cell.angle_alpha   90.00
_cell.angle_beta   90.00
_cell.angle_gamma   90.00
#
_symmetry.space_group_name_H-M   'P 1'
#
loop_
_entity.id
_entity.type
_entity.pdbx_description
1 polymer ?
#
loop_
_entity_poly.entity_id
_entity_poly.type
_entity_poly.pdbx_seq_one_letter_code
_entity_poly.pdbx_strand_id
1 'polypeptide(L)'
;MKKYFYCPIFLAFFIVSHAQHFDAPVSLFRTNDGISNTKPSVSQIYNNYNELMSHPDTSLNHDKKMADRWMRYTFSKFNILDEYNYSNESYTSAIESIYTSPLNCAVVDPADWISDGPVSIPTGQTGGMVTAIYNDPNHLNSCLIGTLRGGIFSTTDGGINWTCVTDLLPFPVLGVKQIIASPENPDYLLAITGTENIKGGVIYSSDGGVTWNKVTQNLPQFYWIDFHPSISGLAFAATKDDVKYTLNYGLTWSSLGVPNSYESVYRNFQKIVVFENNFFVSNFKEYYVDYHIYSASFSLNSNSVSISWGNELSQSFISSNFLRFCDFSNKIGEKIYLEVIDENNDIKIYKTNDSGSNFTLLNFTPSQSKLIEGNANKNVLIASPNDENVLYLACVYNIRKYNVITGSYVSIDGIGDHDDYRCYQIIKNGNLDRILTGNDGGAAMIENGLAQSPNISSINGNLSISLLHSFDVHEKTSRIAYAFQDHAMRYRDKNLSFSGTFIWEGKMAMIQEDYLDAIVGEDTYYGIYDKPDSPHPIVDGILGLPFGNIKSCSIKYRHYPERFAAGFGNTELYPYGKVAMNRAANVSEFSHITTSQSIGEVAICERKPQYIYAGEYESGQQDYRLFKSTDDGYEWTPMNPLVYSNGTPISLSLVLDYKRINAIAVDHIDENIVYIGISGTYEENEQIVDEKFRVIKSTDGGNSFNDYSQGLPALPIEKLLTVESDNQLVFCATSVGIYYRTNEMTRWECFSKNLPKVEITEMEYNYCDNTLYVSTYGRGVWKSIVNLNTDNSFKEEISTTTTWNTSRHLKNHLVIKNDAVLTITSTIFVGKDRKIIIEPGAKLIIDGGTITSECGSFWEGIEIWGNSAQTQTQGHQGTLIMKNGAVLENAHEAVRVWKPDDWASTGGIIHATNSFFRNNWRSIEYIFYHSLTSNNNEIKNKGYIADCEFTWDDNFFRSDAACGISLFHVNGVRIYRSKFIDNRTYVATWTNRPIGIKSIDAGYSVIGRYASPTLPQNQNQDAYFNPNLPYCEFKNLEIGIDASNASSSFPFLVDNSQFENCGYGVYLSSHWDATVIRNKFEANNNKPSAMPYMKQLNFNWCSGYKVEGNVFNNSTFGALGCLVYNSQHEPNQIYR
;
A
#
# COMPACT_ATOMS: atom_id res chain seq x y z
N MET A 1 -24.28 35.65 27.14
CA MET A 1 -25.25 35.31 28.21
C MET A 1 -26.66 35.24 27.62
N LYS A 2 -27.11 34.01 27.27
CA LYS A 2 -28.49 33.51 27.06
C LYS A 2 -28.47 32.44 25.97
N LYS A 3 -28.48 31.17 26.41
CA LYS A 3 -29.11 29.96 25.82
C LYS A 3 -28.42 28.72 26.40
N TYR A 4 -28.66 28.50 27.70
CA TYR A 4 -28.61 27.17 28.31
C TYR A 4 -30.05 26.86 28.72
N PHE A 5 -30.43 25.57 28.70
CA PHE A 5 -31.76 24.97 28.86
C PHE A 5 -32.55 24.78 27.58
N TYR A 6 -32.49 23.55 27.02
CA TYR A 6 -33.62 22.67 26.67
C TYR A 6 -33.01 21.40 26.03
N CYS A 7 -32.78 20.30 26.76
CA CYS A 7 -32.39 19.03 26.11
C CYS A 7 -32.68 17.68 26.81
N PRO A 8 -33.02 17.52 28.11
CA PRO A 8 -33.26 16.15 28.61
C PRO A 8 -34.73 15.70 28.62
N ILE A 9 -35.70 16.62 28.63
CA ILE A 9 -37.11 16.29 28.96
C ILE A 9 -37.94 15.88 27.72
N PHE A 10 -37.56 16.33 26.51
CA PHE A 10 -38.27 15.96 25.27
C PHE A 10 -37.79 14.61 24.67
N LEU A 11 -36.59 14.16 25.02
CA LEU A 11 -36.00 12.90 24.52
C LEU A 11 -36.64 11.64 25.14
N ALA A 12 -37.13 11.75 26.39
CA ALA A 12 -37.62 10.62 27.17
C ALA A 12 -38.99 10.05 26.72
N PHE A 13 -39.81 10.84 26.01
CA PHE A 13 -41.14 10.40 25.57
C PHE A 13 -41.16 9.79 24.16
N PHE A 14 -40.18 10.08 23.30
CA PHE A 14 -40.18 9.64 21.89
C PHE A 14 -39.35 8.37 21.63
N ILE A 15 -38.25 8.16 22.37
CA ILE A 15 -37.37 6.99 22.18
C ILE A 15 -38.00 5.70 22.77
N VAL A 16 -38.82 5.84 23.81
CA VAL A 16 -39.31 4.70 24.61
C VAL A 16 -40.48 3.95 23.95
N SER A 17 -41.18 4.52 22.97
CA SER A 17 -42.18 3.76 22.20
C SER A 17 -41.58 2.84 21.12
N HIS A 18 -40.34 3.07 20.68
CA HIS A 18 -39.82 2.53 19.41
C HIS A 18 -38.68 1.48 19.53
N ALA A 19 -38.27 1.11 20.74
CA ALA A 19 -37.06 0.32 21.00
C ALA A 19 -37.20 -1.22 20.83
N GLN A 20 -37.85 -1.72 19.77
CA GLN A 20 -37.87 -3.18 19.50
C GLN A 20 -37.29 -3.62 18.15
N HIS A 21 -36.83 -2.72 17.25
CA HIS A 21 -36.73 -3.12 15.83
C HIS A 21 -35.51 -2.70 14.99
N PHE A 22 -34.35 -2.48 15.59
CA PHE A 22 -33.09 -2.40 14.83
C PHE A 22 -32.01 -3.14 15.61
N ASP A 23 -31.11 -3.84 14.91
CA ASP A 23 -29.79 -4.45 15.21
C ASP A 23 -29.16 -4.45 16.64
N ALA A 24 -29.89 -4.15 17.70
CA ALA A 24 -29.41 -4.16 19.06
C ALA A 24 -29.54 -5.58 19.62
N PRO A 25 -28.48 -6.14 20.22
CA PRO A 25 -28.59 -7.42 20.90
C PRO A 25 -29.58 -7.28 22.05
N VAL A 26 -30.36 -8.35 22.28
CA VAL A 26 -31.43 -8.41 23.29
C VAL A 26 -30.91 -8.05 24.70
N SER A 27 -29.61 -8.23 24.93
CA SER A 27 -28.90 -7.83 26.15
C SER A 27 -28.99 -6.34 26.46
N LEU A 28 -29.01 -5.45 25.46
CA LEU A 28 -29.14 -3.99 25.65
C LEU A 28 -30.45 -3.59 26.32
N PHE A 29 -31.48 -4.44 26.22
CA PHE A 29 -32.82 -4.13 26.69
C PHE A 29 -33.23 -4.92 27.95
N ARG A 30 -32.31 -5.64 28.60
CA ARG A 30 -32.60 -6.38 29.83
C ARG A 30 -32.77 -5.42 31.01
N THR A 31 -33.76 -5.72 31.85
CA THR A 31 -33.92 -5.14 33.20
C THR A 31 -33.47 -6.17 34.24
N ASN A 32 -33.06 -5.70 35.42
CA ASN A 32 -32.47 -6.53 36.49
C ASN A 32 -33.39 -7.66 37.01
N ASP A 33 -34.67 -7.69 36.63
CA ASP A 33 -35.68 -8.57 37.24
C ASP A 33 -36.14 -9.73 36.33
N GLY A 34 -35.50 -9.95 35.18
CA GLY A 34 -36.04 -10.86 34.16
C GLY A 34 -37.31 -10.30 33.52
N ILE A 35 -37.84 -10.99 32.49
CA ILE A 35 -38.90 -10.54 31.56
C ILE A 35 -40.00 -9.73 32.27
N SER A 36 -39.81 -8.41 32.32
CA SER A 36 -40.74 -7.44 32.86
C SER A 36 -41.30 -6.64 31.69
N ASN A 37 -42.61 -6.41 31.68
CA ASN A 37 -43.33 -5.62 30.67
C ASN A 37 -43.00 -4.11 30.73
N THR A 38 -41.98 -3.69 31.48
CA THR A 38 -41.55 -2.29 31.60
C THR A 38 -40.28 -2.04 30.80
N LYS A 39 -40.37 -1.09 29.86
CA LYS A 39 -39.30 -0.74 28.90
C LYS A 39 -38.11 -0.05 29.62
N PRO A 40 -36.85 -0.41 29.28
CA PRO A 40 -35.67 0.23 29.86
C PRO A 40 -35.55 1.70 29.41
N SER A 41 -35.04 2.56 30.30
CA SER A 41 -34.74 3.97 30.01
C SER A 41 -33.50 4.11 29.12
N VAL A 42 -33.32 5.26 28.45
CA VAL A 42 -32.13 5.57 27.62
C VAL A 42 -30.84 5.44 28.45
N SER A 43 -30.86 5.89 29.71
CA SER A 43 -29.71 5.72 30.61
C SER A 43 -29.42 4.25 30.90
N GLN A 44 -30.43 3.39 31.00
CA GLN A 44 -30.23 1.95 31.17
C GLN A 44 -29.70 1.30 29.89
N ILE A 45 -30.20 1.66 28.71
CA ILE A 45 -29.68 1.15 27.43
C ILE A 45 -28.23 1.57 27.23
N TYR A 46 -27.89 2.83 27.53
CA TYR A 46 -26.52 3.33 27.48
C TYR A 46 -25.60 2.64 28.49
N ASN A 47 -26.09 2.37 29.70
CA ASN A 47 -25.33 1.63 30.71
C ASN A 47 -25.13 0.16 30.30
N ASN A 48 -26.16 -0.51 29.79
CA ASN A 48 -26.09 -1.88 29.26
C ASN A 48 -25.16 -1.96 28.05
N TYR A 49 -25.13 -0.92 27.20
CA TYR A 49 -24.18 -0.79 26.10
C TYR A 49 -22.75 -0.70 26.62
N ASN A 50 -22.47 0.20 27.57
CA ASN A 50 -21.14 0.32 28.15
C ASN A 50 -20.73 -0.96 28.89
N GLU A 51 -21.65 -1.66 29.55
CA GLU A 51 -21.42 -2.95 30.19
C GLU A 51 -21.10 -4.05 29.16
N LEU A 52 -21.86 -4.13 28.07
CA LEU A 52 -21.61 -5.08 26.99
C LEU A 52 -20.28 -4.81 26.27
N MET A 53 -19.96 -3.55 25.99
CA MET A 53 -18.73 -3.14 25.32
C MET A 53 -17.49 -3.35 26.21
N SER A 54 -17.63 -3.21 27.53
CA SER A 54 -16.55 -3.47 28.49
C SER A 54 -16.41 -4.93 28.93
N HIS A 55 -17.29 -5.83 28.48
CA HIS A 55 -17.27 -7.23 28.88
C HIS A 55 -16.07 -7.98 28.28
N PRO A 56 -15.24 -8.72 29.04
CA PRO A 56 -13.99 -9.32 28.54
C PRO A 56 -14.19 -10.60 27.69
N ASP A 57 -15.40 -11.16 27.65
CA ASP A 57 -15.71 -12.40 26.92
C ASP A 57 -15.69 -12.20 25.39
N THR A 58 -14.88 -13.00 24.70
CA THR A 58 -14.70 -12.98 23.24
C THR A 58 -15.82 -13.70 22.48
N SER A 59 -16.63 -14.52 23.14
CA SER A 59 -17.80 -15.14 22.52
C SER A 59 -18.92 -14.14 22.22
N LEU A 60 -18.90 -12.97 22.86
CA LEU A 60 -19.88 -11.88 22.70
C LEU A 60 -19.49 -10.86 21.60
N ASN A 61 -18.43 -11.12 20.83
CA ASN A 61 -17.92 -10.18 19.83
C ASN A 61 -18.95 -9.81 18.77
N HIS A 62 -19.77 -10.79 18.38
CA HIS A 62 -20.87 -10.57 17.46
C HIS A 62 -21.90 -9.59 18.04
N ASP A 63 -22.33 -9.82 19.29
CA ASP A 63 -23.28 -8.96 19.99
C ASP A 63 -22.74 -7.53 20.18
N LYS A 64 -21.44 -7.38 20.50
CA LYS A 64 -20.78 -6.07 20.61
C LYS A 64 -20.79 -5.31 19.29
N LYS A 65 -20.44 -5.98 18.19
CA LYS A 65 -20.45 -5.40 16.83
C LYS A 65 -21.85 -4.93 16.45
N MET A 66 -22.87 -5.73 16.74
CA MET A 66 -24.28 -5.40 16.51
C MET A 66 -24.74 -4.20 17.36
N ALA A 67 -24.47 -4.23 18.67
CA ALA A 67 -24.83 -3.17 19.62
C ALA A 67 -24.27 -1.82 19.22
N ASP A 68 -23.00 -1.79 18.82
CA ASP A 68 -22.33 -0.57 18.44
C ASP A 68 -22.79 -0.05 17.07
N ARG A 69 -22.95 -0.93 16.07
CA ARG A 69 -23.51 -0.57 14.75
C ARG A 69 -24.91 0.03 14.93
N TRP A 70 -25.71 -0.57 15.82
CA TRP A 70 -27.01 -0.04 16.22
C TRP A 70 -26.92 1.32 16.90
N MET A 71 -26.04 1.49 17.89
CA MET A 71 -25.85 2.77 18.57
C MET A 71 -25.45 3.87 17.59
N ARG A 72 -24.51 3.61 16.67
CA ARG A 72 -24.09 4.59 15.66
C ARG A 72 -25.22 4.96 14.69
N TYR A 73 -25.92 3.96 14.16
CA TYR A 73 -27.08 4.19 13.29
C TYR A 73 -28.16 5.02 14.00
N THR A 74 -28.52 4.61 15.22
CA THR A 74 -29.49 5.25 16.10
C THR A 74 -29.12 6.72 16.35
N PHE A 75 -27.92 6.98 16.87
CA PHE A 75 -27.47 8.36 17.16
C PHE A 75 -27.33 9.23 15.90
N SER A 76 -26.92 8.66 14.76
CA SER A 76 -26.87 9.39 13.48
C SER A 76 -28.25 9.82 12.97
N LYS A 77 -29.31 9.08 13.32
CA LYS A 77 -30.70 9.36 12.93
C LYS A 77 -31.47 10.21 13.96
N PHE A 78 -31.02 10.26 15.23
CA PHE A 78 -31.69 10.99 16.32
C PHE A 78 -31.33 12.49 16.43
N ASN A 79 -30.60 13.07 15.47
CA ASN A 79 -30.47 14.53 15.28
C ASN A 79 -30.13 15.35 16.54
N ILE A 80 -29.01 15.00 17.20
CA ILE A 80 -28.30 15.94 18.08
C ILE A 80 -27.21 16.72 17.31
N LEU A 81 -26.94 16.36 16.05
CA LEU A 81 -25.94 17.02 15.19
C LEU A 81 -26.52 17.83 14.02
N ASP A 82 -27.84 17.81 13.81
CA ASP A 82 -28.48 18.41 12.63
C ASP A 82 -28.87 19.89 12.78
N GLU A 83 -28.54 20.54 13.91
CA GLU A 83 -28.46 22.02 13.91
C GLU A 83 -27.24 22.52 13.09
N TYR A 84 -26.37 21.63 12.59
CA TYR A 84 -25.20 21.98 11.77
C TYR A 84 -25.27 21.57 10.28
N ASN A 85 -26.33 20.90 9.82
CA ASN A 85 -26.51 20.52 8.40
C ASN A 85 -27.52 21.41 7.66
N TYR A 86 -27.52 22.71 7.94
CA TYR A 86 -28.13 23.67 7.03
C TYR A 86 -27.25 23.80 5.77
N SER A 87 -27.71 23.23 4.66
CA SER A 87 -27.34 23.49 3.23
C SER A 87 -26.86 22.31 2.36
N ASN A 88 -27.21 21.05 2.68
CA ASN A 88 -26.72 19.90 1.89
C ASN A 88 -27.29 19.75 0.45
N GLU A 89 -28.31 20.50 0.03
CA GLU A 89 -28.71 20.48 -1.39
C GLU A 89 -27.68 21.20 -2.29
N SER A 90 -26.98 22.21 -1.76
CA SER A 90 -25.85 22.88 -2.45
C SER A 90 -24.66 21.92 -2.55
N TYR A 91 -24.20 21.38 -1.41
CA TYR A 91 -23.01 20.52 -1.29
C TYR A 91 -23.10 19.22 -2.09
N THR A 92 -24.28 18.60 -2.17
CA THR A 92 -24.46 17.36 -2.93
C THR A 92 -24.51 17.59 -4.44
N SER A 93 -25.12 18.70 -4.88
CA SER A 93 -25.13 19.12 -6.30
C SER A 93 -23.75 19.57 -6.77
N ALA A 94 -23.02 20.23 -5.87
CA ALA A 94 -21.61 20.57 -5.94
C ALA A 94 -20.74 19.32 -6.19
N ILE A 95 -20.86 18.32 -5.32
CA ILE A 95 -20.19 17.03 -5.41
C ILE A 95 -20.47 16.30 -6.74
N GLU A 96 -21.72 16.33 -7.23
CA GLU A 96 -22.10 15.73 -8.51
C GLU A 96 -21.43 16.40 -9.72
N SER A 97 -21.21 17.72 -9.67
CA SER A 97 -20.47 18.43 -10.71
C SER A 97 -18.98 18.10 -10.67
N ILE A 98 -18.40 17.97 -9.48
CA ILE A 98 -16.97 17.70 -9.25
C ILE A 98 -16.58 16.29 -9.68
N TYR A 99 -17.38 15.26 -9.34
CA TYR A 99 -17.08 13.87 -9.74
C TYR A 99 -17.20 13.64 -11.25
N THR A 100 -17.66 14.64 -12.00
CA THR A 100 -17.79 14.57 -13.47
C THR A 100 -16.78 15.42 -14.22
N SER A 101 -15.96 16.20 -13.50
CA SER A 101 -14.87 16.95 -14.11
C SER A 101 -13.77 15.97 -14.56
N PRO A 102 -13.36 16.00 -15.84
CA PRO A 102 -12.24 15.21 -16.30
C PRO A 102 -10.97 15.61 -15.53
N LEU A 103 -10.08 14.64 -15.30
CA LEU A 103 -8.73 14.91 -14.78
C LEU A 103 -8.07 15.96 -15.69
N ASN A 104 -7.73 17.11 -15.14
CA ASN A 104 -7.19 18.22 -15.91
C ASN A 104 -5.66 18.13 -15.97
N CYS A 105 -5.16 17.24 -16.83
CA CYS A 105 -3.72 17.03 -17.02
C CYS A 105 -3.19 18.03 -18.06
N ALA A 106 -2.27 18.92 -17.67
CA ALA A 106 -1.70 19.88 -18.61
C ALA A 106 -0.56 19.26 -19.44
N VAL A 107 0.04 18.17 -18.96
CA VAL A 107 1.06 17.37 -19.65
C VAL A 107 0.59 15.94 -19.88
N VAL A 108 1.33 15.20 -20.71
CA VAL A 108 1.13 13.76 -20.88
C VAL A 108 1.39 13.07 -19.55
N ASP A 109 0.38 12.36 -19.04
CA ASP A 109 0.47 11.61 -17.79
C ASP A 109 1.56 10.52 -17.89
N PRO A 110 2.63 10.61 -17.09
CA PRO A 110 3.77 9.71 -17.16
C PRO A 110 3.54 8.38 -16.42
N ALA A 111 2.39 8.20 -15.75
CA ALA A 111 2.07 6.95 -15.07
C ALA A 111 1.73 5.82 -16.06
N ASP A 112 1.85 4.59 -15.58
CA ASP A 112 1.32 3.40 -16.24
C ASP A 112 0.91 2.38 -15.16
N TRP A 113 -0.25 2.63 -14.55
CA TRP A 113 -0.74 1.83 -13.45
C TRP A 113 -1.17 0.44 -13.90
N ILE A 114 -0.65 -0.57 -13.22
CA ILE A 114 -1.07 -1.97 -13.37
C ILE A 114 -1.59 -2.50 -12.04
N SER A 115 -2.61 -3.36 -12.10
CA SER A 115 -3.10 -4.03 -10.90
C SER A 115 -2.02 -4.96 -10.36
N ASP A 116 -1.71 -4.80 -9.08
CA ASP A 116 -0.81 -5.67 -8.34
C ASP A 116 -1.61 -6.69 -7.51
N GLY A 117 -2.94 -6.65 -7.52
CA GLY A 117 -3.82 -7.55 -6.75
C GLY A 117 -4.00 -7.11 -5.30
N PRO A 118 -4.55 -7.95 -4.41
CA PRO A 118 -4.93 -9.34 -4.63
C PRO A 118 -6.17 -9.48 -5.53
N VAL A 119 -6.20 -10.57 -6.29
CA VAL A 119 -7.37 -11.04 -7.06
C VAL A 119 -8.09 -12.20 -6.36
N SER A 120 -7.41 -12.87 -5.43
CA SER A 120 -7.97 -13.92 -4.58
C SER A 120 -7.14 -13.99 -3.30
N ILE A 121 -7.81 -14.17 -2.15
CA ILE A 121 -7.16 -14.53 -0.90
C ILE A 121 -7.28 -16.05 -0.66
N PRO A 122 -6.41 -16.69 0.16
CA PRO A 122 -6.37 -18.15 0.32
C PRO A 122 -7.69 -18.86 0.71
N THR A 123 -8.70 -18.12 1.17
CA THR A 123 -10.04 -18.64 1.48
C THR A 123 -10.93 -18.80 0.24
N GLY A 124 -10.47 -18.44 -0.97
CA GLY A 124 -11.29 -18.42 -2.19
C GLY A 124 -12.23 -17.21 -2.29
N GLN A 125 -12.07 -16.26 -1.39
CA GLN A 125 -12.77 -14.97 -1.32
C GLN A 125 -11.92 -13.86 -1.97
N THR A 126 -12.53 -12.69 -2.12
CA THR A 126 -11.92 -11.53 -2.78
C THR A 126 -11.71 -10.34 -1.84
N GLY A 127 -12.12 -10.44 -0.57
CA GLY A 127 -11.94 -9.38 0.43
C GLY A 127 -12.80 -8.13 0.19
N GLY A 128 -13.94 -8.26 -0.50
CA GLY A 128 -14.82 -7.12 -0.82
C GLY A 128 -16.26 -7.51 -1.15
N MET A 129 -17.14 -6.50 -1.20
CA MET A 129 -18.60 -6.68 -1.17
C MET A 129 -19.26 -6.56 -2.54
N VAL A 130 -20.07 -7.57 -2.90
CA VAL A 130 -20.97 -7.58 -4.06
C VAL A 130 -22.39 -7.20 -3.64
N THR A 131 -22.90 -6.10 -4.18
CA THR A 131 -24.17 -5.45 -3.77
C THR A 131 -25.27 -5.54 -4.81
N ALA A 132 -24.96 -5.89 -6.05
CA ALA A 132 -25.93 -6.13 -7.11
C ALA A 132 -25.47 -7.28 -8.01
N ILE A 133 -26.43 -8.03 -8.56
CA ILE A 133 -26.16 -9.11 -9.50
C ILE A 133 -27.23 -9.15 -10.59
N TYR A 134 -26.78 -9.34 -11.83
CA TYR A 134 -27.63 -9.54 -12.99
C TYR A 134 -27.02 -10.60 -13.91
N ASN A 135 -27.75 -11.67 -14.16
CA ASN A 135 -27.44 -12.70 -15.14
C ASN A 135 -28.49 -12.67 -16.25
N ASP A 136 -28.02 -12.79 -17.49
CA ASP A 136 -28.89 -12.93 -18.64
C ASP A 136 -29.49 -14.36 -18.67
N PRO A 137 -30.82 -14.51 -18.57
CA PRO A 137 -31.46 -15.82 -18.55
C PRO A 137 -31.23 -16.64 -19.84
N ASN A 138 -30.83 -16.01 -20.96
CA ASN A 138 -30.50 -16.70 -22.21
C ASN A 138 -29.02 -17.10 -22.28
N HIS A 139 -28.16 -16.51 -21.47
CA HIS A 139 -26.72 -16.76 -21.42
C HIS A 139 -26.30 -17.02 -19.99
N LEU A 140 -26.60 -18.24 -19.51
CA LEU A 140 -26.43 -18.63 -18.10
C LEU A 140 -25.01 -18.45 -17.54
N ASN A 141 -23.97 -18.39 -18.38
CA ASN A 141 -22.57 -18.15 -17.96
C ASN A 141 -22.17 -16.67 -17.99
N SER A 142 -23.04 -15.78 -18.47
CA SER A 142 -22.80 -14.34 -18.59
C SER A 142 -23.45 -13.58 -17.45
N CYS A 143 -22.65 -12.94 -16.60
CA CYS A 143 -23.13 -12.25 -15.41
C CYS A 143 -22.48 -10.88 -15.26
N LEU A 144 -23.24 -9.93 -14.73
CA LEU A 144 -22.78 -8.63 -14.27
C LEU A 144 -22.95 -8.58 -12.75
N ILE A 145 -21.93 -8.07 -12.07
CA ILE A 145 -22.01 -7.77 -10.64
C ILE A 145 -21.68 -6.30 -10.40
N GLY A 146 -22.43 -5.72 -9.48
CA GLY A 146 -22.16 -4.41 -8.92
C GLY A 146 -21.53 -4.55 -7.54
N THR A 147 -20.58 -3.69 -7.23
CA THR A 147 -19.84 -3.72 -5.96
C THR A 147 -20.08 -2.48 -5.13
N LEU A 148 -19.70 -2.50 -3.85
CA LEU A 148 -19.84 -1.35 -2.94
C LEU A 148 -19.12 -0.10 -3.45
N ARG A 149 -17.90 -0.24 -4.00
CA ARG A 149 -17.06 0.89 -4.46
C ARG A 149 -16.15 0.59 -5.66
N GLY A 150 -16.08 -0.66 -6.12
CA GLY A 150 -15.18 -1.12 -7.18
C GLY A 150 -15.76 -1.10 -8.59
N GLY A 151 -16.98 -0.58 -8.77
CA GLY A 151 -17.68 -0.50 -10.05
C GLY A 151 -18.48 -1.76 -10.43
N ILE A 152 -18.72 -1.93 -11.74
CA ILE A 152 -19.41 -3.08 -12.35
C ILE A 152 -18.38 -4.01 -13.00
N PHE A 153 -18.52 -5.32 -12.76
CA PHE A 153 -17.73 -6.36 -13.38
C PHE A 153 -18.61 -7.27 -14.24
N SER A 154 -18.03 -7.79 -15.32
CA SER A 154 -18.66 -8.74 -16.24
C SER A 154 -17.86 -10.04 -16.31
N THR A 155 -18.57 -11.16 -16.47
CA THR A 155 -18.03 -12.46 -16.84
C THR A 155 -18.87 -13.05 -17.97
N THR A 156 -18.25 -13.91 -18.78
CA THR A 156 -18.91 -14.72 -19.83
C THR A 156 -18.61 -16.22 -19.72
N ASP A 157 -17.81 -16.60 -18.71
CA ASP A 157 -17.30 -17.97 -18.52
C ASP A 157 -17.75 -18.57 -17.17
N GLY A 158 -18.83 -18.04 -16.59
CA GLY A 158 -19.38 -18.53 -15.32
C GLY A 158 -18.60 -18.08 -14.08
N GLY A 159 -17.86 -16.98 -14.19
CA GLY A 159 -17.07 -16.40 -13.10
C GLY A 159 -15.71 -17.04 -12.89
N ILE A 160 -15.14 -17.66 -13.93
CA ILE A 160 -13.72 -18.06 -13.96
C ILE A 160 -12.85 -16.82 -14.16
N ASN A 161 -13.32 -15.85 -14.94
CA ASN A 161 -12.69 -14.55 -15.09
C ASN A 161 -13.72 -13.42 -15.01
N TRP A 162 -13.36 -12.36 -14.28
CA TRP A 162 -14.11 -11.10 -14.24
C TRP A 162 -13.30 -9.97 -14.85
N THR A 163 -13.98 -9.11 -15.61
CA THR A 163 -13.42 -7.86 -16.15
C THR A 163 -14.23 -6.69 -15.63
N CYS A 164 -13.58 -5.65 -15.14
CA CYS A 164 -14.29 -4.41 -14.82
C CYS A 164 -14.67 -3.66 -16.09
N VAL A 165 -15.96 -3.36 -16.25
CA VAL A 165 -16.50 -2.65 -17.42
C VAL A 165 -16.70 -1.15 -17.15
N THR A 166 -16.14 -0.67 -16.03
CA THR A 166 -16.33 0.71 -15.55
C THR A 166 -15.05 1.46 -15.17
N ASP A 167 -13.87 0.82 -15.24
CA ASP A 167 -12.59 1.46 -14.86
C ASP A 167 -12.24 2.69 -15.71
N LEU A 168 -12.63 2.66 -16.98
CA LEU A 168 -12.31 3.71 -17.95
C LEU A 168 -13.39 4.79 -18.07
N LEU A 169 -14.38 4.79 -17.18
CA LEU A 169 -15.39 5.85 -17.18
C LEU A 169 -14.76 7.20 -16.84
N PRO A 170 -15.24 8.30 -17.45
CA PRO A 170 -14.72 9.62 -17.15
C PRO A 170 -15.06 10.11 -15.73
N PHE A 171 -15.90 9.39 -14.99
CA PHE A 171 -16.35 9.68 -13.62
C PHE A 171 -16.23 8.40 -12.76
N PRO A 172 -16.08 8.51 -11.43
CA PRO A 172 -16.05 7.34 -10.54
C PRO A 172 -17.43 6.68 -10.48
N VAL A 173 -17.47 5.35 -10.45
CA VAL A 173 -18.71 4.61 -10.18
C VAL A 173 -18.88 4.48 -8.68
N LEU A 174 -19.75 5.32 -8.14
CA LEU A 174 -20.25 5.18 -6.78
C LEU A 174 -21.01 3.85 -6.68
N GLY A 175 -20.96 3.18 -5.51
CA GLY A 175 -21.43 1.80 -5.32
C GLY A 175 -22.72 1.41 -6.03
N VAL A 176 -22.82 0.17 -6.48
CA VAL A 176 -23.89 -0.25 -7.39
C VAL A 176 -25.00 -0.95 -6.62
N LYS A 177 -26.20 -0.36 -6.58
CA LYS A 177 -27.34 -0.88 -5.82
C LYS A 177 -28.21 -1.85 -6.63
N GLN A 178 -28.36 -1.62 -7.93
CA GLN A 178 -29.21 -2.44 -8.79
C GLN A 178 -28.66 -2.43 -10.20
N ILE A 179 -28.76 -3.57 -10.89
CA ILE A 179 -28.55 -3.71 -12.34
C ILE A 179 -29.80 -4.41 -12.90
N ILE A 180 -30.40 -3.84 -13.95
CA ILE A 180 -31.60 -4.40 -14.58
C ILE A 180 -31.55 -4.21 -16.09
N ALA A 181 -31.95 -5.23 -16.85
CA ALA A 181 -32.04 -5.18 -18.30
C ALA A 181 -33.49 -5.02 -18.78
N SER A 182 -33.64 -4.46 -19.98
CA SER A 182 -34.95 -4.38 -20.63
C SER A 182 -35.44 -5.78 -21.02
N PRO A 183 -36.67 -6.19 -20.66
CA PRO A 183 -37.22 -7.50 -21.02
C PRO A 183 -37.30 -7.75 -22.53
N GLU A 184 -37.56 -6.69 -23.30
CA GLU A 184 -37.71 -6.75 -24.76
C GLU A 184 -36.36 -6.70 -25.51
N ASN A 185 -35.34 -6.11 -24.89
CA ASN A 185 -33.99 -6.02 -25.47
C ASN A 185 -32.91 -5.99 -24.38
N PRO A 186 -32.33 -7.16 -24.04
CA PRO A 186 -31.30 -7.27 -22.99
C PRO A 186 -30.00 -6.50 -23.25
N ASP A 187 -29.76 -5.99 -24.47
CA ASP A 187 -28.62 -5.11 -24.74
C ASP A 187 -28.73 -3.77 -24.00
N TYR A 188 -29.95 -3.36 -23.64
CA TYR A 188 -30.20 -2.14 -22.89
C TYR A 188 -30.32 -2.42 -21.39
N LEU A 189 -29.36 -1.93 -20.62
CA LEU A 189 -29.33 -2.07 -19.16
C LEU A 189 -29.31 -0.71 -18.46
N LEU A 190 -29.85 -0.70 -17.26
CA LEU A 190 -29.75 0.40 -16.31
C LEU A 190 -29.08 -0.10 -15.02
N ALA A 191 -28.22 0.74 -14.46
CA ALA A 191 -27.68 0.52 -13.13
C ALA A 191 -27.87 1.76 -12.25
N ILE A 192 -28.27 1.52 -11.01
CA ILE A 192 -28.37 2.54 -9.97
C ILE A 192 -27.05 2.57 -9.22
N THR A 193 -26.42 3.74 -9.17
CA THR A 193 -25.21 4.00 -8.41
C THR A 193 -25.52 4.77 -7.12
N GLY A 194 -24.60 4.74 -6.16
CA GLY A 194 -24.78 5.27 -4.81
C GLY A 194 -25.19 4.23 -3.77
N THR A 195 -24.91 4.55 -2.51
CA THR A 195 -25.23 3.72 -1.33
C THR A 195 -25.86 4.59 -0.23
N GLU A 196 -26.27 4.02 0.90
CA GLU A 196 -27.04 4.72 1.95
C GLU A 196 -26.43 6.08 2.39
N ASN A 197 -25.10 6.20 2.39
CA ASN A 197 -24.38 7.42 2.79
C ASN A 197 -23.77 8.20 1.62
N ILE A 198 -23.90 7.71 0.38
CA ILE A 198 -23.29 8.28 -0.82
C ILE A 198 -24.36 8.44 -1.90
N LYS A 199 -24.77 9.67 -2.20
CA LYS A 199 -25.67 9.95 -3.32
C LYS A 199 -24.98 9.55 -4.62
N GLY A 200 -25.64 8.73 -5.43
CA GLY A 200 -25.28 8.42 -6.81
C GLY A 200 -26.40 8.76 -7.77
N GLY A 201 -26.48 8.03 -8.87
CA GLY A 201 -27.41 8.32 -9.97
C GLY A 201 -27.71 7.10 -10.83
N VAL A 202 -27.93 7.32 -12.12
CA VAL A 202 -28.21 6.25 -13.07
C VAL A 202 -27.17 6.25 -14.18
N ILE A 203 -26.64 5.07 -14.49
CA ILE A 203 -25.85 4.80 -15.68
C ILE A 203 -26.57 3.77 -16.55
N TYR A 204 -26.30 3.79 -17.85
CA TYR A 204 -26.94 2.90 -18.81
C TYR A 204 -25.93 2.24 -19.74
N SER A 205 -26.30 1.09 -20.27
CA SER A 205 -25.60 0.39 -21.35
C SER A 205 -26.58 0.14 -22.51
N SER A 206 -26.05 0.08 -23.72
CA SER A 206 -26.80 -0.25 -24.96
C SER A 206 -26.14 -1.40 -25.73
N ASP A 207 -25.24 -2.14 -25.10
CA ASP A 207 -24.44 -3.21 -25.70
C ASP A 207 -24.27 -4.42 -24.76
N GLY A 208 -25.25 -4.67 -23.90
CA GLY A 208 -25.25 -5.84 -23.02
C GLY A 208 -24.35 -5.68 -21.78
N GLY A 209 -23.94 -4.45 -21.45
CA GLY A 209 -23.11 -4.14 -20.29
C GLY A 209 -21.60 -4.18 -20.60
N VAL A 210 -21.23 -4.23 -21.88
CA VAL A 210 -19.82 -4.13 -22.32
C VAL A 210 -19.29 -2.72 -22.10
N THR A 211 -20.10 -1.71 -22.43
CA THR A 211 -19.80 -0.30 -22.14
C THR A 211 -20.95 0.37 -21.39
N TRP A 212 -20.60 1.37 -20.57
CA TRP A 212 -21.54 2.11 -19.74
C TRP A 212 -21.41 3.62 -19.98
N ASN A 213 -22.52 4.34 -19.84
CA ASN A 213 -22.60 5.77 -20.07
C ASN A 213 -23.39 6.46 -18.94
N LYS A 214 -23.03 7.71 -18.64
CA LYS A 214 -23.77 8.55 -17.68
C LYS A 214 -25.07 9.04 -18.31
N VAL A 215 -26.14 9.10 -17.52
CA VAL A 215 -27.30 9.94 -17.85
C VAL A 215 -26.95 11.41 -17.61
N THR A 216 -27.02 12.25 -18.65
CA THR A 216 -26.58 13.66 -18.60
C THR A 216 -27.57 14.59 -17.90
N GLN A 217 -28.82 14.15 -17.71
CA GLN A 217 -29.82 14.88 -16.95
C GLN A 217 -29.42 14.95 -15.47
N ASN A 218 -29.64 16.10 -14.82
CA ASN A 218 -29.50 16.19 -13.38
C ASN A 218 -30.66 15.44 -12.70
N LEU A 219 -30.34 14.37 -11.97
CA LEU A 219 -31.31 13.44 -11.39
C LEU A 219 -31.13 13.36 -9.86
N PRO A 220 -32.22 13.14 -9.11
CA PRO A 220 -32.11 12.82 -7.69
C PRO A 220 -31.51 11.42 -7.47
N GLN A 221 -31.31 11.04 -6.21
CA GLN A 221 -31.02 9.65 -5.86
C GLN A 221 -32.16 8.73 -6.29
N PHE A 222 -31.82 7.64 -7.00
CA PHE A 222 -32.77 6.59 -7.32
C PHE A 222 -32.62 5.46 -6.31
N TYR A 223 -33.73 4.87 -5.87
CA TYR A 223 -33.73 3.77 -4.92
C TYR A 223 -34.04 2.42 -5.57
N TRP A 224 -34.84 2.42 -6.64
CA TRP A 224 -35.23 1.24 -7.41
C TRP A 224 -35.72 1.60 -8.81
N ILE A 225 -35.48 0.73 -9.78
CA ILE A 225 -35.99 0.82 -11.17
C ILE A 225 -36.65 -0.51 -11.54
N ASP A 226 -37.77 -0.44 -12.26
CA ASP A 226 -38.37 -1.59 -12.95
C ASP A 226 -38.78 -1.22 -14.38
N PHE A 227 -38.48 -2.10 -15.34
CA PHE A 227 -38.86 -1.94 -16.73
C PHE A 227 -40.32 -2.37 -16.94
N HIS A 228 -40.97 -1.71 -17.90
CA HIS A 228 -42.26 -2.19 -18.40
C HIS A 228 -42.09 -3.58 -19.03
N PRO A 229 -43.01 -4.52 -18.77
CA PRO A 229 -42.89 -5.90 -19.27
C PRO A 229 -42.87 -6.01 -20.79
N SER A 230 -43.61 -5.15 -21.52
CA SER A 230 -43.86 -5.31 -22.96
C SER A 230 -43.61 -4.05 -23.82
N ILE A 231 -43.33 -2.89 -23.20
CA ILE A 231 -43.19 -1.61 -23.91
C ILE A 231 -41.72 -1.24 -23.92
N SER A 232 -41.13 -1.33 -25.11
CA SER A 232 -39.73 -0.99 -25.36
C SER A 232 -39.38 0.41 -24.86
N GLY A 233 -38.30 0.51 -24.10
CA GLY A 233 -37.78 1.78 -23.59
C GLY A 233 -38.50 2.37 -22.39
N LEU A 234 -39.68 1.85 -22.02
CA LEU A 234 -40.45 2.34 -20.87
C LEU A 234 -39.94 1.70 -19.56
N ALA A 235 -39.53 2.53 -18.61
CA ALA A 235 -39.21 2.12 -17.24
C ALA A 235 -39.67 3.15 -16.23
N PHE A 236 -39.87 2.72 -14.99
CA PHE A 236 -40.26 3.56 -13.87
C PHE A 236 -39.25 3.46 -12.74
N ALA A 237 -39.07 4.54 -11.99
CA ALA A 237 -38.10 4.63 -10.92
C ALA A 237 -38.67 5.27 -9.65
N ALA A 238 -38.33 4.69 -8.52
CA ALA A 238 -38.59 5.23 -7.19
C ALA A 238 -37.44 6.16 -6.76
N THR A 239 -37.79 7.37 -6.32
CA THR A 239 -36.84 8.35 -5.75
C THR A 239 -37.36 8.82 -4.38
N LYS A 240 -36.66 9.77 -3.74
CA LYS A 240 -37.05 10.26 -2.41
C LYS A 240 -38.46 10.83 -2.38
N ASP A 241 -38.75 11.76 -3.28
CA ASP A 241 -39.97 12.58 -3.25
C ASP A 241 -40.70 12.59 -4.61
N ASP A 242 -40.41 11.61 -5.46
CA ASP A 242 -40.96 11.53 -6.82
C ASP A 242 -40.93 10.07 -7.34
N VAL A 243 -41.88 9.75 -8.23
CA VAL A 243 -41.77 8.59 -9.12
C VAL A 243 -41.47 9.11 -10.51
N LYS A 244 -40.40 8.60 -11.14
CA LYS A 244 -39.98 9.02 -12.46
C LYS A 244 -40.23 7.94 -13.51
N TYR A 245 -40.29 8.33 -14.77
CA TYR A 245 -40.32 7.41 -15.90
C TYR A 245 -39.36 7.82 -17.02
N THR A 246 -39.00 6.86 -17.85
CA THR A 246 -38.25 7.05 -19.10
C THR A 246 -38.98 6.34 -20.23
N LEU A 247 -38.83 6.82 -21.47
CA LEU A 247 -39.36 6.17 -22.69
C LEU A 247 -38.25 5.72 -23.64
N ASN A 248 -37.00 5.92 -23.24
CA ASN A 248 -35.83 5.76 -24.11
C ASN A 248 -34.68 5.10 -23.36
N TYR A 249 -34.99 4.02 -22.63
CA TYR A 249 -34.00 3.19 -21.94
C TYR A 249 -33.11 4.01 -20.97
N GLY A 250 -33.71 4.97 -20.27
CA GLY A 250 -33.06 5.77 -19.24
C GLY A 250 -32.22 6.95 -19.73
N LEU A 251 -32.17 7.21 -21.05
CA LEU A 251 -31.46 8.39 -21.58
C LEU A 251 -32.03 9.71 -21.04
N THR A 252 -33.34 9.79 -20.87
CA THR A 252 -34.02 10.92 -20.24
C THR A 252 -35.14 10.44 -19.32
N TRP A 253 -35.33 11.14 -18.20
CA TRP A 253 -36.35 10.87 -17.20
C TRP A 253 -37.30 12.04 -17.00
N SER A 254 -38.56 11.73 -16.76
CA SER A 254 -39.64 12.69 -16.49
C SER A 254 -40.33 12.36 -15.17
N SER A 255 -40.83 13.39 -14.46
CA SER A 255 -41.55 13.22 -13.19
C SER A 255 -43.00 12.78 -13.42
N LEU A 256 -43.49 11.88 -12.57
CA LEU A 256 -44.90 11.50 -12.43
C LEU A 256 -45.52 12.06 -11.13
N GLY A 257 -44.70 12.58 -10.23
CA GLY A 257 -45.13 13.06 -8.92
C GLY A 257 -45.41 11.92 -7.94
N VAL A 258 -46.17 12.24 -6.89
CA VAL A 258 -46.49 11.36 -5.76
C VAL A 258 -47.98 11.42 -5.44
N PRO A 259 -48.56 10.41 -4.77
CA PRO A 259 -49.96 10.45 -4.36
C PRO A 259 -50.22 11.60 -3.36
N ASN A 260 -51.45 12.16 -3.33
CA ASN A 260 -51.79 13.26 -2.41
C ASN A 260 -51.63 12.92 -0.91
N SER A 261 -51.71 11.63 -0.55
CA SER A 261 -51.48 11.12 0.80
C SER A 261 -49.99 11.00 1.17
N TYR A 262 -49.10 11.35 0.25
CA TYR A 262 -47.65 11.32 0.44
C TYR A 262 -47.18 12.53 1.25
N GLU A 263 -46.51 12.29 2.37
CA GLU A 263 -45.90 13.35 3.19
C GLU A 263 -44.39 13.40 2.93
N SER A 264 -43.91 14.40 2.19
CA SER A 264 -42.51 14.50 1.74
C SER A 264 -41.47 14.67 2.85
N VAL A 265 -41.87 15.17 4.02
CA VAL A 265 -40.90 15.60 5.04
C VAL A 265 -40.13 14.41 5.64
N TYR A 266 -40.64 13.17 5.54
CA TYR A 266 -40.10 12.00 6.27
C TYR A 266 -40.23 10.65 5.55
N ARG A 267 -40.43 10.65 4.23
CA ARG A 267 -40.78 9.45 3.46
C ARG A 267 -39.84 9.28 2.27
N ASN A 268 -39.38 8.05 2.03
CA ASN A 268 -38.61 7.69 0.83
C ASN A 268 -39.25 6.47 0.17
N PHE A 269 -39.54 6.53 -1.14
CA PHE A 269 -39.91 5.31 -1.86
C PHE A 269 -38.75 4.31 -1.87
N GLN A 270 -39.08 3.04 -1.69
CA GLN A 270 -38.08 1.96 -1.56
C GLN A 270 -38.02 1.10 -2.81
N LYS A 271 -39.15 0.52 -3.23
CA LYS A 271 -39.22 -0.44 -4.35
C LYS A 271 -40.43 -0.18 -5.22
N ILE A 272 -40.27 -0.30 -6.54
CA ILE A 272 -41.34 -0.16 -7.53
C ILE A 272 -41.44 -1.45 -8.36
N VAL A 273 -42.66 -1.90 -8.64
CA VAL A 273 -42.95 -3.07 -9.49
C VAL A 273 -44.01 -2.69 -10.52
N VAL A 274 -43.69 -2.88 -11.80
CA VAL A 274 -44.46 -2.38 -12.95
C VAL A 274 -45.15 -3.53 -13.69
N PHE A 275 -46.46 -3.40 -13.92
CA PHE A 275 -47.29 -4.26 -14.75
C PHE A 275 -47.69 -3.53 -16.05
N GLU A 276 -48.52 -4.17 -16.87
CA GLU A 276 -48.94 -3.66 -18.19
C GLU A 276 -49.64 -2.28 -18.14
N ASN A 277 -50.45 -2.02 -17.11
CA ASN A 277 -51.24 -0.77 -17.04
C ASN A 277 -51.20 -0.09 -15.66
N ASN A 278 -50.42 -0.64 -14.73
CA ASN A 278 -50.34 -0.17 -13.35
C ASN A 278 -48.99 -0.52 -12.72
N PHE A 279 -48.66 0.12 -11.61
CA PHE A 279 -47.50 -0.24 -10.80
C PHE A 279 -47.81 -0.10 -9.32
N PHE A 280 -47.01 -0.78 -8.51
CA PHE A 280 -46.98 -0.61 -7.05
C PHE A 280 -45.66 -0.03 -6.63
N VAL A 281 -45.71 0.81 -5.61
CA VAL A 281 -44.50 1.39 -5.01
C VAL A 281 -44.63 1.34 -3.49
N SER A 282 -43.59 0.80 -2.84
CA SER A 282 -43.48 0.83 -1.38
C SER A 282 -42.77 2.11 -0.93
N ASN A 283 -43.17 2.59 0.23
CA ASN A 283 -42.62 3.77 0.87
C ASN A 283 -42.26 3.46 2.31
N PHE A 284 -41.14 4.02 2.78
CA PHE A 284 -40.71 3.93 4.17
C PHE A 284 -40.76 5.31 4.83
N LYS A 285 -41.47 5.39 5.96
CA LYS A 285 -41.55 6.56 6.82
C LYS A 285 -40.50 6.47 7.93
N GLU A 286 -39.39 7.19 7.77
CA GLU A 286 -38.17 7.02 8.58
C GLU A 286 -38.39 7.22 10.08
N TYR A 287 -39.25 8.15 10.48
CA TYR A 287 -39.42 8.54 11.90
C TYR A 287 -40.33 7.62 12.71
N TYR A 288 -41.27 6.96 12.03
CA TYR A 288 -42.23 6.06 12.68
C TYR A 288 -41.90 4.59 12.40
N VAL A 289 -40.95 4.30 11.50
CA VAL A 289 -40.61 2.96 11.01
C VAL A 289 -41.87 2.29 10.47
N ASP A 290 -42.54 2.98 9.55
CA ASP A 290 -43.83 2.57 9.00
C ASP A 290 -43.73 2.44 7.49
N TYR A 291 -44.19 1.31 6.95
CA TYR A 291 -44.23 1.07 5.51
C TYR A 291 -45.63 1.32 4.94
N HIS A 292 -45.68 1.97 3.78
CA HIS A 292 -46.91 2.19 3.04
C HIS A 292 -46.78 1.65 1.62
N ILE A 293 -47.88 1.16 1.08
CA ILE A 293 -47.94 0.66 -0.29
C ILE A 293 -48.92 1.50 -1.09
N TYR A 294 -48.45 2.06 -2.20
CA TYR A 294 -49.28 2.82 -3.12
C TYR A 294 -49.43 2.07 -4.44
N SER A 295 -50.60 2.25 -5.05
CA SER A 295 -50.88 1.80 -6.42
C SER A 295 -51.09 2.99 -7.32
N ALA A 296 -50.72 2.84 -8.59
CA ALA A 296 -51.08 3.78 -9.63
C ALA A 296 -51.41 3.04 -10.91
N SER A 297 -52.43 3.53 -11.62
CA SER A 297 -52.66 3.16 -13.02
C SER A 297 -52.01 4.20 -13.92
N PHE A 298 -51.53 3.79 -15.09
CA PHE A 298 -50.94 4.69 -16.07
C PHE A 298 -51.44 4.41 -17.47
N SER A 299 -51.36 5.41 -18.33
CA SER A 299 -51.60 5.25 -19.77
C SER A 299 -50.56 6.03 -20.57
N LEU A 300 -50.17 5.44 -21.70
CA LEU A 300 -49.18 6.01 -22.60
C LEU A 300 -49.87 6.86 -23.68
N ASN A 301 -49.50 8.14 -23.73
CA ASN A 301 -49.76 9.01 -24.87
C ASN A 301 -48.52 9.05 -25.78
N SER A 302 -48.66 9.56 -27.00
CA SER A 302 -47.64 9.46 -28.06
C SER A 302 -46.22 9.88 -27.66
N ASN A 303 -46.01 10.73 -26.65
CA ASN A 303 -44.68 11.10 -26.11
C ASN A 303 -44.64 11.24 -24.57
N SER A 304 -45.63 10.75 -23.82
CA SER A 304 -45.69 10.98 -22.37
C SER A 304 -46.51 9.92 -21.64
N VAL A 305 -46.14 9.62 -20.40
CA VAL A 305 -46.94 8.79 -19.50
C VAL A 305 -47.84 9.69 -18.65
N SER A 306 -49.12 9.34 -18.58
CA SER A 306 -50.08 9.93 -17.64
C SER A 306 -50.38 8.95 -16.52
N ILE A 307 -50.52 9.44 -15.29
CA ILE A 307 -50.69 8.64 -14.08
C ILE A 307 -51.98 9.00 -13.35
N SER A 308 -52.64 8.00 -12.79
CA SER A 308 -53.73 8.15 -11.83
C SER A 308 -53.42 7.32 -10.58
N TRP A 309 -53.07 8.01 -9.49
CA TRP A 309 -52.82 7.40 -8.19
C TRP A 309 -54.09 6.80 -7.59
N GLY A 310 -54.00 5.56 -7.11
CA GLY A 310 -55.03 4.91 -6.30
C GLY A 310 -54.94 5.29 -4.83
N ASN A 311 -55.83 4.69 -4.01
CA ASN A 311 -55.72 4.78 -2.56
C ASN A 311 -54.52 3.99 -2.04
N GLU A 312 -54.10 4.31 -0.82
CA GLU A 312 -53.10 3.52 -0.09
C GLU A 312 -53.60 2.07 0.08
N LEU A 313 -52.86 1.12 -0.47
CA LEU A 313 -53.23 -0.29 -0.53
C LEU A 313 -53.10 -1.01 0.81
N SER A 314 -52.14 -0.61 1.65
CA SER A 314 -51.89 -1.22 2.96
C SER A 314 -53.18 -1.31 3.79
N GLN A 315 -54.04 -0.28 3.73
CA GLN A 315 -55.27 -0.23 4.53
C GLN A 315 -56.43 -1.08 3.99
N SER A 316 -56.32 -1.60 2.76
CA SER A 316 -57.43 -2.26 2.06
C SER A 316 -57.50 -3.78 2.26
N PHE A 317 -56.37 -4.43 2.55
CA PHE A 317 -56.29 -5.88 2.77
C PHE A 317 -55.37 -6.29 3.92
N ILE A 318 -54.62 -5.36 4.51
CA ILE A 318 -53.84 -5.61 5.72
C ILE A 318 -54.64 -5.03 6.89
N SER A 319 -54.99 -5.87 7.86
CA SER A 319 -55.78 -5.47 9.03
C SER A 319 -55.00 -4.63 10.06
N SER A 320 -53.78 -4.22 9.73
CA SER A 320 -52.87 -3.51 10.61
C SER A 320 -52.82 -2.02 10.24
N ASN A 321 -52.74 -1.17 11.27
CA ASN A 321 -52.55 0.26 11.10
C ASN A 321 -51.06 0.66 10.96
N PHE A 322 -50.14 -0.30 11.02
CA PHE A 322 -48.70 -0.06 11.12
C PHE A 322 -47.87 -1.23 10.57
N LEU A 323 -47.01 -0.97 9.59
CA LEU A 323 -46.16 -2.00 9.00
C LEU A 323 -44.70 -1.79 9.36
N ARG A 324 -44.08 -2.79 9.98
CA ARG A 324 -42.64 -2.76 10.31
C ARG A 324 -41.76 -3.04 9.09
N PHE A 325 -42.26 -3.79 8.12
CA PHE A 325 -41.53 -4.17 6.92
C PHE A 325 -42.48 -4.51 5.78
N CYS A 326 -42.04 -4.28 4.54
CA CYS A 326 -42.74 -4.62 3.32
C CYS A 326 -41.74 -4.88 2.18
N ASP A 327 -41.85 -6.03 1.49
CA ASP A 327 -41.10 -6.29 0.25
C ASP A 327 -41.95 -7.03 -0.81
N PHE A 328 -41.62 -6.79 -2.09
CA PHE A 328 -42.27 -7.42 -3.24
C PHE A 328 -41.39 -8.49 -3.89
N SER A 329 -41.98 -9.60 -4.31
CA SER A 329 -41.29 -10.54 -5.18
C SER A 329 -41.09 -10.01 -6.60
N ASN A 330 -40.23 -10.67 -7.36
CA ASN A 330 -40.27 -10.60 -8.83
C ASN A 330 -41.62 -11.08 -9.38
N LYS A 331 -41.93 -10.66 -10.61
CA LYS A 331 -43.16 -11.02 -11.35
C LYS A 331 -43.10 -12.47 -11.85
N ILE A 332 -44.22 -13.18 -11.74
CA ILE A 332 -44.48 -14.47 -12.42
C ILE A 332 -45.80 -14.35 -13.18
N GLY A 333 -45.72 -13.99 -14.46
CA GLY A 333 -46.92 -13.56 -15.21
C GLY A 333 -47.57 -12.34 -14.55
N GLU A 334 -48.88 -12.40 -14.31
CA GLU A 334 -49.64 -11.34 -13.63
C GLU A 334 -49.57 -11.39 -12.09
N LYS A 335 -48.69 -12.22 -11.54
CA LYS A 335 -48.60 -12.51 -10.11
C LYS A 335 -47.36 -11.87 -9.49
N ILE A 336 -47.53 -11.33 -8.29
CA ILE A 336 -46.46 -11.01 -7.33
C ILE A 336 -46.86 -11.48 -5.95
N TYR A 337 -45.86 -11.65 -5.11
CA TYR A 337 -46.00 -11.90 -3.69
C TYR A 337 -45.55 -10.68 -2.91
N LEU A 338 -46.21 -10.43 -1.79
CA LEU A 338 -45.95 -9.32 -0.90
C LEU A 338 -45.73 -9.88 0.50
N GLU A 339 -44.52 -9.70 1.03
CA GLU A 339 -44.23 -9.97 2.43
C GLU A 339 -44.48 -8.70 3.23
N VAL A 340 -45.16 -8.84 4.37
CA VAL A 340 -45.38 -7.77 5.33
C VAL A 340 -45.19 -8.28 6.75
N ILE A 341 -44.55 -7.47 7.56
CA ILE A 341 -44.39 -7.69 9.00
C ILE A 341 -45.20 -6.62 9.72
N ASP A 342 -46.15 -7.06 10.55
CA ASP A 342 -47.04 -6.15 11.27
C ASP A 342 -46.45 -5.72 12.64
N GLU A 343 -47.22 -4.93 13.39
CA GLU A 343 -46.84 -4.42 14.70
C GLU A 343 -46.52 -5.51 15.74
N ASN A 344 -47.04 -6.72 15.55
CA ASN A 344 -46.86 -7.87 16.45
C ASN A 344 -45.72 -8.79 16.03
N ASN A 345 -44.99 -8.45 14.96
CA ASN A 345 -43.95 -9.29 14.33
C ASN A 345 -44.49 -10.54 13.62
N ASP A 346 -45.78 -10.53 13.25
CA ASP A 346 -46.34 -11.60 12.45
C ASP A 346 -45.97 -11.37 10.97
N ILE A 347 -45.26 -12.35 10.40
CA ILE A 347 -44.95 -12.38 8.96
C ILE A 347 -46.18 -12.86 8.22
N LYS A 348 -46.67 -12.05 7.28
CA LYS A 348 -47.79 -12.37 6.40
C LYS A 348 -47.36 -12.27 4.95
N ILE A 349 -47.72 -13.27 4.15
CA ILE A 349 -47.46 -13.28 2.72
C ILE A 349 -48.78 -13.20 1.98
N TYR A 350 -48.91 -12.19 1.12
CA TYR A 350 -50.05 -11.99 0.24
C TYR A 350 -49.65 -12.31 -1.20
N LYS A 351 -50.60 -12.83 -1.98
CA LYS A 351 -50.44 -13.12 -3.41
C LYS A 351 -51.49 -12.35 -4.20
N THR A 352 -51.12 -11.80 -5.35
CA THR A 352 -52.09 -11.38 -6.37
C THR A 352 -52.22 -12.40 -7.49
N ASN A 353 -53.43 -12.48 -8.08
CA ASN A 353 -53.72 -13.27 -9.27
C ASN A 353 -54.08 -12.41 -10.49
N ASP A 354 -54.06 -11.07 -10.36
CA ASP A 354 -54.71 -10.13 -11.26
C ASP A 354 -53.95 -8.79 -11.38
N SER A 355 -52.62 -8.87 -11.47
CA SER A 355 -51.72 -7.71 -11.55
C SER A 355 -51.91 -6.71 -10.40
N GLY A 356 -52.24 -7.24 -9.22
CA GLY A 356 -52.38 -6.52 -7.95
C GLY A 356 -53.69 -5.74 -7.79
N SER A 357 -54.75 -6.15 -8.49
CA SER A 357 -56.11 -5.63 -8.21
C SER A 357 -56.69 -6.23 -6.92
N ASN A 358 -56.30 -7.47 -6.57
CA ASN A 358 -56.66 -8.13 -5.32
C ASN A 358 -55.46 -8.88 -4.71
N PHE A 359 -55.33 -8.81 -3.39
CA PHE A 359 -54.34 -9.55 -2.61
C PHE A 359 -55.02 -10.56 -1.69
N THR A 360 -54.63 -11.83 -1.83
CA THR A 360 -55.12 -12.92 -0.97
C THR A 360 -54.02 -13.33 0.00
N LEU A 361 -54.33 -13.34 1.29
CA LEU A 361 -53.45 -13.87 2.33
C LEU A 361 -53.23 -15.38 2.10
N LEU A 362 -51.98 -15.80 2.08
CA LEU A 362 -51.62 -17.22 2.06
C LEU A 362 -51.66 -17.79 3.48
N ASN A 363 -52.12 -19.04 3.63
CA ASN A 363 -52.07 -19.76 4.91
C ASN A 363 -50.61 -20.10 5.24
N PHE A 364 -49.91 -19.11 5.77
CA PHE A 364 -48.53 -19.16 6.21
C PHE A 364 -48.54 -19.28 7.73
N THR A 365 -48.13 -20.43 8.27
CA THR A 365 -48.02 -20.65 9.72
C THR A 365 -46.54 -20.70 10.09
N PRO A 366 -45.92 -19.60 10.55
CA PRO A 366 -44.52 -19.61 10.95
C PRO A 366 -44.39 -20.23 12.35
N SER A 367 -44.58 -21.54 12.46
CA SER A 367 -44.25 -22.28 13.69
C SER A 367 -42.73 -22.47 13.76
N GLN A 368 -41.99 -21.38 14.01
CA GLN A 368 -40.58 -21.28 14.44
C GLN A 368 -40.14 -19.82 14.24
N SER A 369 -40.26 -19.02 15.30
CA SER A 369 -39.92 -17.59 15.41
C SER A 369 -38.43 -17.23 15.20
N LYS A 370 -37.67 -18.05 14.45
CA LYS A 370 -36.27 -17.84 14.07
C LYS A 370 -36.09 -17.56 12.58
N LEU A 371 -37.07 -16.94 11.93
CA LEU A 371 -36.83 -16.28 10.63
C LEU A 371 -35.97 -15.01 10.79
N ILE A 372 -35.80 -14.51 12.03
CA ILE A 372 -35.27 -13.19 12.36
C ILE A 372 -34.18 -13.30 13.44
N GLU A 373 -33.10 -14.02 13.20
CA GLU A 373 -31.83 -13.73 13.88
C GLU A 373 -31.03 -12.84 12.91
N GLY A 374 -31.27 -11.53 12.98
CA GLY A 374 -30.60 -10.52 12.15
C GLY A 374 -31.56 -9.73 11.25
N ASN A 375 -31.77 -8.47 11.61
CA ASN A 375 -32.26 -7.36 10.77
C ASN A 375 -33.41 -7.65 9.77
N ALA A 376 -34.66 -7.59 10.23
CA ALA A 376 -35.88 -7.73 9.41
C ALA A 376 -35.98 -6.73 8.23
N ASN A 377 -35.18 -5.67 8.19
CA ASN A 377 -35.21 -4.64 7.16
C ASN A 377 -34.38 -4.98 5.90
N LYS A 378 -33.70 -6.13 5.87
CA LYS A 378 -32.86 -6.58 4.75
C LYS A 378 -33.33 -7.89 4.11
N ASN A 379 -34.57 -8.28 4.37
CA ASN A 379 -35.17 -9.46 3.74
C ASN A 379 -35.44 -9.18 2.25
N VAL A 380 -35.24 -10.21 1.42
CA VAL A 380 -35.58 -10.21 0.00
C VAL A 380 -36.53 -11.37 -0.25
N LEU A 381 -37.73 -11.05 -0.73
CA LEU A 381 -38.69 -12.03 -1.20
C LEU A 381 -38.50 -12.27 -2.71
N ILE A 382 -38.37 -13.52 -3.13
CA ILE A 382 -38.18 -13.89 -4.54
C ILE A 382 -39.08 -15.08 -4.86
N ALA A 383 -39.86 -14.99 -5.93
CA ALA A 383 -40.71 -16.06 -6.40
C ALA A 383 -39.98 -16.89 -7.47
N SER A 384 -40.07 -18.22 -7.39
CA SER A 384 -39.39 -19.12 -8.32
C SER A 384 -39.86 -18.90 -9.77
N PRO A 385 -38.96 -18.72 -10.74
CA PRO A 385 -39.34 -18.61 -12.15
C PRO A 385 -39.84 -19.94 -12.75
N ASN A 386 -39.65 -21.08 -12.06
CA ASN A 386 -40.10 -22.40 -12.54
C ASN A 386 -41.37 -22.92 -11.87
N ASP A 387 -41.62 -22.55 -10.61
CA ASP A 387 -42.78 -23.04 -9.86
C ASP A 387 -43.40 -21.90 -9.06
N GLU A 388 -44.58 -21.42 -9.46
CA GLU A 388 -45.26 -20.32 -8.77
C GLU A 388 -45.60 -20.63 -7.31
N ASN A 389 -45.54 -21.90 -6.88
CA ASN A 389 -45.80 -22.28 -5.50
C ASN A 389 -44.54 -22.27 -4.63
N VAL A 390 -43.38 -21.94 -5.20
CA VAL A 390 -42.10 -21.87 -4.51
C VAL A 390 -41.67 -20.42 -4.34
N LEU A 391 -41.41 -20.05 -3.09
CA LEU A 391 -40.86 -18.75 -2.71
C LEU A 391 -39.49 -18.94 -2.06
N TYR A 392 -38.62 -17.97 -2.25
CA TYR A 392 -37.35 -17.84 -1.58
C TYR A 392 -37.42 -16.61 -0.68
N LEU A 393 -37.17 -16.85 0.61
CA LEU A 393 -37.03 -15.81 1.63
C LEU A 393 -35.55 -15.76 1.98
N ALA A 394 -34.89 -14.69 1.58
CA ALA A 394 -33.46 -14.51 1.81
C ALA A 394 -33.23 -13.35 2.76
N CYS A 395 -32.31 -13.51 3.72
CA CYS A 395 -31.85 -12.45 4.60
C CYS A 395 -30.33 -12.40 4.59
N VAL A 396 -29.73 -11.58 5.46
CA VAL A 396 -28.27 -11.43 5.52
C VAL A 396 -27.55 -12.76 5.77
N TYR A 397 -28.10 -13.69 6.56
CA TYR A 397 -27.37 -14.90 6.98
C TYR A 397 -27.94 -16.23 6.47
N ASN A 398 -29.17 -16.23 5.95
CA ASN A 398 -29.79 -17.45 5.47
C ASN A 398 -30.71 -17.22 4.27
N ILE A 399 -30.94 -18.32 3.55
CA ILE A 399 -31.93 -18.37 2.48
C ILE A 399 -32.80 -19.60 2.67
N ARG A 400 -34.11 -19.40 2.53
CA ARG A 400 -35.12 -20.44 2.70
C ARG A 400 -35.95 -20.60 1.44
N LYS A 401 -36.02 -21.82 0.93
CA LYS A 401 -36.97 -22.24 -0.10
C LYS A 401 -38.23 -22.75 0.59
N TYR A 402 -39.36 -22.10 0.33
CA TYR A 402 -40.66 -22.37 0.92
C TYR A 402 -41.67 -22.79 -0.15
N ASN A 403 -42.42 -23.86 0.08
CA ASN A 403 -43.55 -24.25 -0.75
C ASN A 403 -44.87 -23.79 -0.12
N VAL A 404 -45.60 -22.90 -0.79
CA VAL A 404 -46.80 -22.25 -0.26
C VAL A 404 -48.04 -23.15 -0.22
N ILE A 405 -48.03 -24.30 -0.91
CA ILE A 405 -49.13 -25.27 -0.88
C ILE A 405 -48.94 -26.24 0.28
N THR A 406 -47.75 -26.84 0.38
CA THR A 406 -47.48 -27.90 1.37
C THR A 406 -47.04 -27.35 2.72
N GLY A 407 -46.61 -26.08 2.77
CA GLY A 407 -46.00 -25.45 3.94
C GLY A 407 -44.60 -25.97 4.27
N SER A 408 -44.01 -26.84 3.43
CA SER A 408 -42.67 -27.39 3.64
C SER A 408 -41.59 -26.39 3.25
N TYR A 409 -40.46 -26.41 3.96
CA TYR A 409 -39.33 -25.54 3.65
C TYR A 409 -37.97 -26.26 3.72
N VAL A 410 -36.97 -25.70 3.05
CA VAL A 410 -35.56 -26.04 3.14
C VAL A 410 -34.80 -24.75 3.46
N SER A 411 -33.99 -24.76 4.52
CA SER A 411 -33.15 -23.62 4.95
C SER A 411 -31.69 -23.97 4.84
N ILE A 412 -30.86 -22.98 4.57
CA ILE A 412 -29.41 -23.05 4.76
C ILE A 412 -29.00 -21.84 5.54
N ASP A 413 -28.41 -22.09 6.69
CA ASP A 413 -27.82 -21.07 7.55
C ASP A 413 -26.30 -21.11 7.32
N GLY A 414 -25.67 -19.93 7.15
CA GLY A 414 -24.21 -19.83 7.04
C GLY A 414 -23.62 -20.54 5.80
N ILE A 415 -23.79 -19.96 4.62
CA ILE A 415 -23.30 -20.48 3.32
C ILE A 415 -21.73 -20.37 3.16
N GLY A 416 -20.95 -19.94 4.15
CA GLY A 416 -19.48 -19.77 4.10
C GLY A 416 -18.84 -18.89 5.20
N ASP A 417 -17.55 -18.55 5.08
CA ASP A 417 -16.90 -17.52 5.91
C ASP A 417 -17.35 -16.12 5.42
N HIS A 418 -17.62 -15.14 6.29
CA HIS A 418 -18.10 -13.78 5.93
C HIS A 418 -19.39 -13.72 5.06
N ASP A 419 -20.44 -14.38 5.55
CA ASP A 419 -21.74 -14.61 4.92
C ASP A 419 -22.73 -13.43 4.91
N ASP A 420 -22.27 -12.18 4.95
CA ASP A 420 -23.17 -11.03 4.91
C ASP A 420 -23.78 -10.88 3.49
N TYR A 421 -24.81 -11.65 3.17
CA TYR A 421 -25.45 -11.63 1.86
C TYR A 421 -26.19 -10.31 1.63
N ARG A 422 -26.00 -9.74 0.42
CA ARG A 422 -26.51 -8.40 0.06
C ARG A 422 -27.45 -8.41 -1.12
N CYS A 423 -27.30 -9.36 -2.03
CA CYS A 423 -28.11 -9.43 -3.24
C CYS A 423 -28.30 -10.87 -3.70
N TYR A 424 -29.44 -11.12 -4.34
CA TYR A 424 -29.84 -12.44 -4.81
C TYR A 424 -30.54 -12.31 -6.16
N GLN A 425 -30.29 -13.27 -7.05
CA GLN A 425 -31.08 -13.45 -8.26
C GLN A 425 -31.38 -14.93 -8.46
N ILE A 426 -32.64 -15.24 -8.76
CA ILE A 426 -33.09 -16.60 -9.04
C ILE A 426 -33.55 -16.65 -10.49
N ILE A 427 -32.91 -17.52 -11.25
CA ILE A 427 -33.13 -17.64 -12.69
C ILE A 427 -33.49 -19.06 -13.07
N LYS A 428 -34.14 -19.21 -14.21
CA LYS A 428 -34.55 -20.50 -14.75
C LYS A 428 -33.35 -21.22 -15.38
N ASN A 429 -33.08 -22.44 -14.93
CA ASN A 429 -32.10 -23.36 -15.52
C ASN A 429 -32.80 -24.69 -15.89
N GLY A 430 -33.34 -24.75 -17.11
CA GLY A 430 -34.18 -25.88 -17.53
C GLY A 430 -35.46 -25.98 -16.69
N ASN A 431 -35.61 -27.08 -15.93
CA ASN A 431 -36.73 -27.29 -15.00
C ASN A 431 -36.35 -27.00 -13.54
N LEU A 432 -35.15 -26.50 -13.30
CA LEU A 432 -34.63 -26.18 -11.97
C LEU A 432 -34.35 -24.68 -11.85
N ASP A 433 -34.33 -24.19 -10.62
CA ASP A 433 -33.88 -22.84 -10.33
C ASP A 433 -32.37 -22.81 -10.17
N ARG A 434 -31.71 -21.78 -10.67
CA ARG A 434 -30.33 -21.43 -10.30
C ARG A 434 -30.37 -20.18 -9.43
N ILE A 435 -29.53 -20.15 -8.39
CA ILE A 435 -29.44 -19.02 -7.46
C ILE A 435 -28.04 -18.43 -7.57
N LEU A 436 -27.99 -17.13 -7.81
CA LEU A 436 -26.79 -16.32 -7.74
C LEU A 436 -26.90 -15.40 -6.53
N THR A 437 -25.79 -15.22 -5.82
CA THR A 437 -25.77 -14.43 -4.60
C THR A 437 -24.46 -13.66 -4.45
N GLY A 438 -24.53 -12.45 -3.90
CA GLY A 438 -23.39 -11.61 -3.56
C GLY A 438 -23.29 -11.36 -2.05
N ASN A 439 -22.07 -11.34 -1.53
CA ASN A 439 -21.77 -11.16 -0.10
C ASN A 439 -20.47 -10.33 0.11
N ASP A 440 -20.05 -10.17 1.36
CA ASP A 440 -18.85 -9.45 1.80
C ASP A 440 -17.52 -10.20 1.47
N GLY A 441 -17.60 -11.33 0.76
CA GLY A 441 -16.47 -12.12 0.26
C GLY A 441 -16.48 -12.37 -1.26
N GLY A 442 -17.41 -11.77 -2.00
CA GLY A 442 -17.56 -11.91 -3.45
C GLY A 442 -18.94 -12.42 -3.89
N ALA A 443 -18.94 -13.32 -4.87
CA ALA A 443 -20.15 -13.90 -5.46
C ALA A 443 -20.10 -15.44 -5.45
N ALA A 444 -21.28 -16.05 -5.29
CA ALA A 444 -21.46 -17.50 -5.27
C ALA A 444 -22.67 -17.93 -6.12
N MET A 445 -22.66 -19.20 -6.51
CA MET A 445 -23.68 -19.82 -7.35
C MET A 445 -24.15 -21.17 -6.79
N ILE A 446 -25.46 -21.42 -6.93
CA ILE A 446 -26.12 -22.69 -6.64
C ILE A 446 -26.87 -23.15 -7.89
N GLU A 447 -26.41 -24.24 -8.51
CA GLU A 447 -26.85 -24.68 -9.84
C GLU A 447 -28.24 -25.34 -9.90
N ASN A 448 -28.62 -26.06 -8.83
CA ASN A 448 -29.79 -26.94 -8.81
C ASN A 448 -30.86 -26.51 -7.78
N GLY A 449 -30.90 -25.21 -7.47
CA GLY A 449 -31.76 -24.62 -6.46
C GLY A 449 -31.42 -25.10 -5.04
N LEU A 450 -32.20 -24.68 -4.05
CA LEU A 450 -31.99 -25.12 -2.67
C LEU A 450 -32.49 -26.55 -2.48
N ALA A 451 -31.55 -27.50 -2.44
CA ALA A 451 -31.73 -28.86 -1.92
C ALA A 451 -31.33 -28.93 -0.44
N GLN A 452 -31.56 -30.07 0.24
CA GLN A 452 -31.18 -30.25 1.66
C GLN A 452 -29.66 -30.10 1.90
N SER A 453 -28.84 -30.32 0.86
CA SER A 453 -27.40 -30.04 0.86
C SER A 453 -27.00 -29.58 -0.55
N PRO A 454 -27.15 -28.29 -0.89
CA PRO A 454 -26.83 -27.85 -2.24
C PRO A 454 -25.32 -27.77 -2.45
N ASN A 455 -24.93 -27.83 -3.72
CA ASN A 455 -23.57 -27.53 -4.13
C ASN A 455 -23.44 -26.02 -4.35
N ILE A 456 -22.73 -25.34 -3.46
CA ILE A 456 -22.41 -23.91 -3.55
C ILE A 456 -21.01 -23.79 -4.15
N SER A 457 -20.89 -23.04 -5.23
CA SER A 457 -19.61 -22.76 -5.89
C SER A 457 -19.30 -21.27 -5.81
N SER A 458 -18.09 -20.92 -5.36
CA SER A 458 -17.54 -19.57 -5.54
C SER A 458 -17.37 -19.31 -7.03
N ILE A 459 -17.76 -18.11 -7.47
CA ILE A 459 -17.59 -17.64 -8.84
C ILE A 459 -16.69 -16.40 -8.87
N ASN A 460 -15.64 -16.37 -8.04
CA ASN A 460 -14.79 -15.21 -7.78
C ASN A 460 -13.52 -15.10 -8.66
N GLY A 461 -13.43 -15.83 -9.78
CA GLY A 461 -12.18 -15.95 -10.52
C GLY A 461 -11.64 -14.61 -11.06
N ASN A 462 -10.41 -14.23 -10.67
CA ASN A 462 -9.78 -12.95 -10.99
C ASN A 462 -10.58 -11.69 -10.57
N LEU A 463 -11.51 -11.82 -9.63
CA LEU A 463 -12.35 -10.70 -9.19
C LEU A 463 -11.61 -9.82 -8.16
N SER A 464 -10.96 -8.75 -8.63
CA SER A 464 -10.25 -7.81 -7.75
C SER A 464 -11.18 -6.74 -7.17
N ILE A 465 -11.84 -7.06 -6.06
CA ILE A 465 -12.78 -6.16 -5.37
C ILE A 465 -12.37 -5.82 -3.94
N SER A 466 -11.13 -6.11 -3.56
CA SER A 466 -10.69 -6.01 -2.17
C SER A 466 -10.81 -4.59 -1.61
N LEU A 467 -11.36 -4.50 -0.41
CA LEU A 467 -11.53 -3.28 0.37
C LEU A 467 -10.36 -3.17 1.35
N LEU A 468 -9.35 -2.36 1.01
CA LEU A 468 -8.16 -2.19 1.84
C LEU A 468 -8.28 -0.90 2.65
N HIS A 469 -8.01 -0.97 3.96
CA HIS A 469 -7.87 0.20 4.81
C HIS A 469 -6.46 0.79 4.75
N SER A 470 -5.45 -0.09 4.70
CA SER A 470 -4.05 0.27 4.59
C SER A 470 -3.25 -0.92 4.04
N PHE A 471 -2.06 -0.65 3.57
CA PHE A 471 -1.08 -1.68 3.22
C PHE A 471 0.32 -1.15 3.50
N ASP A 472 1.30 -2.04 3.44
CA ASP A 472 2.71 -1.65 3.43
C ASP A 472 3.51 -2.59 2.52
N VAL A 473 4.59 -2.08 1.93
CA VAL A 473 5.46 -2.82 1.02
C VAL A 473 6.90 -2.76 1.51
N HIS A 474 7.50 -3.93 1.72
CA HIS A 474 8.91 -4.02 2.08
C HIS A 474 9.77 -3.70 0.86
N GLU A 475 10.71 -2.76 0.99
CA GLU A 475 11.47 -2.24 -0.15
C GLU A 475 12.34 -3.33 -0.79
N LYS A 476 13.11 -4.05 0.02
CA LYS A 476 14.04 -5.10 -0.45
C LYS A 476 13.36 -6.32 -1.07
N THR A 477 12.27 -6.80 -0.47
CA THR A 477 11.65 -8.07 -0.88
C THR A 477 10.39 -7.91 -1.69
N SER A 478 9.81 -6.70 -1.75
CA SER A 478 8.49 -6.46 -2.35
C SER A 478 7.37 -7.30 -1.71
N ARG A 479 7.57 -7.77 -0.46
CA ARG A 479 6.52 -8.38 0.35
C ARG A 479 5.50 -7.31 0.69
N ILE A 480 4.21 -7.65 0.64
CA ILE A 480 3.12 -6.72 0.94
C ILE A 480 2.32 -7.22 2.14
N ALA A 481 2.06 -6.35 3.10
CA ALA A 481 1.14 -6.58 4.21
C ALA A 481 -0.16 -5.81 3.95
N TYR A 482 -1.29 -6.48 4.14
CA TYR A 482 -2.62 -5.94 3.83
C TYR A 482 -3.47 -5.85 5.08
N ALA A 483 -4.12 -4.70 5.27
CA ALA A 483 -5.21 -4.50 6.21
C ALA A 483 -6.54 -4.43 5.44
N PHE A 484 -7.28 -5.55 5.43
CA PHE A 484 -8.58 -5.64 4.75
C PHE A 484 -9.72 -5.24 5.69
N GLN A 485 -10.76 -4.62 5.12
CA GLN A 485 -12.05 -4.49 5.78
C GLN A 485 -12.74 -5.85 5.89
N ASP A 486 -13.34 -6.14 7.05
CA ASP A 486 -14.12 -7.35 7.32
C ASP A 486 -13.39 -8.65 6.93
N HIS A 487 -12.06 -8.62 6.80
CA HIS A 487 -11.24 -9.79 6.47
C HIS A 487 -9.93 -9.69 7.23
N ALA A 488 -9.35 -10.86 7.46
CA ALA A 488 -8.16 -10.96 8.27
C ALA A 488 -6.94 -10.28 7.63
N MET A 489 -6.06 -9.70 8.44
CA MET A 489 -4.77 -9.20 7.96
C MET A 489 -3.90 -10.34 7.45
N ARG A 490 -3.23 -10.10 6.32
CA ARG A 490 -2.41 -11.09 5.61
C ARG A 490 -1.19 -10.42 5.01
N TYR A 491 -0.17 -11.20 4.72
CA TYR A 491 0.92 -10.76 3.86
C TYR A 491 1.09 -11.68 2.67
N ARG A 492 1.65 -11.10 1.61
CA ARG A 492 1.95 -11.77 0.35
C ARG A 492 3.40 -11.54 0.00
N ASP A 493 4.10 -12.64 -0.27
CA ASP A 493 5.47 -12.59 -0.75
C ASP A 493 5.54 -12.19 -2.23
N LYS A 494 6.76 -11.85 -2.68
CA LYS A 494 7.06 -11.54 -4.08
C LYS A 494 6.59 -12.59 -5.09
N ASN A 495 6.54 -13.86 -4.69
CA ASN A 495 6.07 -14.97 -5.53
C ASN A 495 4.54 -15.08 -5.58
N LEU A 496 3.81 -14.06 -5.11
CA LEU A 496 2.35 -14.00 -5.00
C LEU A 496 1.74 -15.05 -4.06
N SER A 497 2.56 -15.72 -3.25
CA SER A 497 2.10 -16.60 -2.18
C SER A 497 1.64 -15.80 -0.97
N PHE A 498 0.44 -16.08 -0.49
CA PHE A 498 -0.04 -15.56 0.79
C PHE A 498 0.34 -16.50 1.91
N SER A 499 0.75 -15.93 3.04
CA SER A 499 1.13 -16.69 4.22
C SER A 499 0.52 -16.05 5.45
N GLY A 500 -0.09 -16.89 6.29
CA GLY A 500 -0.56 -16.55 7.64
C GLY A 500 -1.71 -15.54 7.73
N THR A 501 -2.78 -15.94 8.40
CA THR A 501 -3.70 -15.03 9.08
C THR A 501 -3.10 -14.63 10.43
N PHE A 502 -3.27 -13.39 10.87
CA PHE A 502 -2.85 -12.99 12.23
C PHE A 502 -3.83 -12.11 13.01
N ILE A 503 -4.72 -11.33 12.36
CA ILE A 503 -5.71 -10.44 12.99
C ILE A 503 -7.06 -10.53 12.26
N TRP A 504 -8.21 -10.31 12.92
CA TRP A 504 -9.55 -10.50 12.35
C TRP A 504 -10.02 -9.38 11.41
N GLU A 505 -9.90 -8.10 11.79
CA GLU A 505 -10.24 -6.96 10.92
C GLU A 505 -9.13 -5.90 10.99
N GLY A 506 -8.36 -5.78 9.91
CA GLY A 506 -7.16 -4.93 9.88
C GLY A 506 -7.45 -3.47 9.56
N LYS A 507 -6.99 -2.56 10.41
CA LYS A 507 -7.06 -1.10 10.20
C LYS A 507 -5.78 -0.51 9.61
N MET A 508 -4.62 -0.97 10.09
CA MET A 508 -3.29 -0.60 9.61
C MET A 508 -2.46 -1.87 9.40
N ALA A 509 -1.65 -1.90 8.34
CA ALA A 509 -0.55 -2.85 8.17
C ALA A 509 0.77 -2.09 8.02
N MET A 510 1.84 -2.60 8.64
CA MET A 510 3.20 -2.11 8.49
C MET A 510 4.18 -3.28 8.45
N ILE A 511 5.20 -3.20 7.61
CA ILE A 511 6.34 -4.10 7.59
C ILE A 511 7.56 -3.34 8.10
N GLN A 512 8.31 -3.94 9.02
CA GLN A 512 9.60 -3.38 9.44
C GLN A 512 10.67 -3.69 8.39
N GLU A 513 11.35 -2.66 7.89
CA GLU A 513 12.29 -2.81 6.76
C GLU A 513 13.57 -3.55 7.16
N ASP A 514 13.95 -3.45 8.44
CA ASP A 514 15.13 -4.14 8.98
C ASP A 514 14.82 -5.56 9.50
N TYR A 515 13.54 -5.92 9.61
CA TYR A 515 13.06 -7.18 10.17
C TYR A 515 11.94 -7.76 9.29
N LEU A 516 12.33 -8.48 8.24
CA LEU A 516 11.43 -9.04 7.22
C LEU A 516 10.20 -9.80 7.74
N ASP A 517 10.32 -10.44 8.90
CA ASP A 517 9.23 -11.23 9.51
C ASP A 517 8.46 -10.45 10.59
N ALA A 518 8.84 -9.22 10.89
CA ALA A 518 8.15 -8.33 11.81
C ALA A 518 7.13 -7.49 11.04
N ILE A 519 5.87 -7.88 11.17
CA ILE A 519 4.72 -7.18 10.61
C ILE A 519 3.89 -6.67 11.78
N VAL A 520 3.68 -5.37 11.83
CA VAL A 520 2.83 -4.73 12.83
C VAL A 520 1.47 -4.50 12.22
N GLY A 521 0.42 -4.93 12.93
CA GLY A 521 -0.95 -4.73 12.50
C GLY A 521 -1.81 -4.13 13.59
N GLU A 522 -2.81 -3.36 13.15
CA GLU A 522 -3.81 -2.81 14.04
C GLU A 522 -5.18 -3.43 13.77
N ASP A 523 -5.85 -3.91 14.82
CA ASP A 523 -7.20 -4.45 14.78
C ASP A 523 -8.24 -3.36 15.11
N THR A 524 -9.34 -3.38 14.35
CA THR A 524 -10.44 -2.41 14.47
C THR A 524 -11.14 -2.42 15.85
N TYR A 525 -11.15 -3.55 16.56
CA TYR A 525 -11.90 -3.72 17.81
C TYR A 525 -11.04 -3.94 19.05
N TYR A 526 -9.78 -4.34 18.87
CA TYR A 526 -8.98 -4.80 19.99
C TYR A 526 -7.59 -4.15 20.12
N GLY A 527 -7.24 -3.17 19.29
CA GLY A 527 -5.96 -2.47 19.36
C GLY A 527 -4.86 -3.13 18.51
N ILE A 528 -3.59 -2.93 18.88
CA ILE A 528 -2.42 -3.38 18.09
C ILE A 528 -2.11 -4.84 18.41
N TYR A 529 -1.90 -5.67 17.38
CA TYR A 529 -1.61 -7.11 17.51
C TYR A 529 -0.37 -7.51 16.73
N ASP A 530 0.37 -8.48 17.28
CA ASP A 530 1.54 -9.12 16.65
C ASP A 530 1.47 -10.65 16.86
N LYS A 531 2.03 -11.44 15.93
CA LYS A 531 1.86 -12.91 15.87
C LYS A 531 2.95 -13.67 16.68
N PRO A 532 2.58 -14.60 17.57
CA PRO A 532 3.45 -15.15 18.63
C PRO A 532 4.51 -16.22 18.28
N ASP A 533 4.78 -16.56 17.01
CA ASP A 533 5.63 -17.74 16.65
C ASP A 533 7.04 -17.42 16.06
N SER A 534 7.59 -16.20 16.22
CA SER A 534 8.92 -15.81 15.67
C SER A 534 9.81 -15.08 16.71
N PRO A 535 11.17 -15.16 16.67
CA PRO A 535 12.06 -14.88 17.81
C PRO A 535 12.38 -13.38 18.03
N HIS A 536 11.44 -12.48 17.78
CA HIS A 536 11.61 -11.03 17.95
C HIS A 536 10.67 -10.46 19.03
N PRO A 537 11.08 -9.40 19.76
CA PRO A 537 10.44 -8.98 21.00
C PRO A 537 9.08 -8.33 20.76
N ILE A 538 8.07 -9.16 20.97
CA ILE A 538 6.78 -8.87 21.60
C ILE A 538 6.77 -7.53 22.37
N VAL A 539 5.87 -6.62 21.98
CA VAL A 539 5.19 -5.76 22.95
C VAL A 539 3.86 -6.44 23.28
N ASP A 540 3.87 -7.28 24.32
CA ASP A 540 2.65 -7.91 24.83
C ASP A 540 1.97 -6.83 25.67
N GLY A 541 0.93 -6.27 25.11
CA GLY A 541 0.16 -5.22 25.75
C GLY A 541 -1.28 -5.32 25.29
N ILE A 542 -2.05 -6.20 25.95
CA ILE A 542 -3.40 -5.81 26.35
C ILE A 542 -3.21 -4.54 27.17
N LEU A 543 -3.20 -3.42 26.46
CA LEU A 543 -3.38 -2.11 27.04
C LEU A 543 -4.74 -2.22 27.73
N GLY A 544 -4.77 -2.20 29.07
CA GLY A 544 -6.00 -2.16 29.88
C GLY A 544 -6.75 -0.84 29.69
N LEU A 545 -6.92 -0.43 28.45
CA LEU A 545 -7.51 0.80 27.96
C LEU A 545 -8.98 0.51 27.60
N PRO A 546 -9.85 1.52 27.72
CA PRO A 546 -11.28 1.32 27.54
C PRO A 546 -11.61 0.80 26.14
N PHE A 547 -12.33 -0.32 26.11
CA PHE A 547 -12.86 -0.96 24.91
C PHE A 547 -13.88 -0.06 24.20
N GLY A 548 -13.73 0.13 22.88
CA GLY A 548 -14.68 0.87 22.04
C GLY A 548 -14.11 1.16 20.64
N ASN A 549 -14.97 1.46 19.65
CA ASN A 549 -14.55 1.68 18.27
C ASN A 549 -13.49 2.78 18.13
N ILE A 550 -12.28 2.37 17.74
CA ILE A 550 -11.13 3.24 17.57
C ILE A 550 -11.03 3.62 16.08
N LYS A 551 -11.24 4.89 15.75
CA LYS A 551 -10.54 5.53 14.63
C LYS A 551 -9.16 5.87 15.17
N SER A 552 -8.20 5.03 14.84
CA SER A 552 -6.80 5.22 15.16
C SER A 552 -6.05 5.73 13.94
N CYS A 553 -5.11 6.60 14.21
CA CYS A 553 -4.08 7.05 13.28
C CYS A 553 -2.73 6.66 13.89
N SER A 554 -1.86 6.05 13.12
CA SER A 554 -0.61 5.48 13.60
C SER A 554 0.52 5.84 12.64
N ILE A 555 1.70 6.08 13.20
CA ILE A 555 2.89 6.44 12.41
C ILE A 555 3.64 5.14 12.07
N LYS A 556 3.88 4.91 10.78
CA LYS A 556 4.70 3.79 10.32
C LYS A 556 6.19 4.12 10.47
N TYR A 557 6.84 3.61 11.50
CA TYR A 557 8.30 3.70 11.64
C TYR A 557 8.97 2.46 11.05
N ARG A 558 9.23 2.49 9.75
CA ARG A 558 9.81 1.34 9.01
C ARG A 558 11.22 0.95 9.47
N HIS A 559 12.07 1.95 9.75
CA HIS A 559 13.51 1.79 10.05
C HIS A 559 13.87 2.02 11.53
N TYR A 560 12.90 2.37 12.36
CA TYR A 560 13.10 2.69 13.78
C TYR A 560 12.05 1.97 14.61
N PRO A 561 12.04 0.63 14.65
CA PRO A 561 10.98 -0.15 15.28
C PRO A 561 10.87 0.13 16.78
N GLU A 562 11.93 0.65 17.39
CA GLU A 562 11.85 1.18 18.73
C GLU A 562 10.88 2.36 18.78
N ARG A 563 10.90 3.32 17.84
CA ARG A 563 10.07 4.53 17.79
C ARG A 563 8.69 4.19 17.23
N PHE A 564 7.61 4.37 18.00
CA PHE A 564 6.24 4.23 17.51
C PHE A 564 5.32 5.22 18.22
N ALA A 565 4.41 5.84 17.45
CA ALA A 565 3.37 6.74 17.97
C ALA A 565 2.02 6.33 17.37
N ALA A 566 1.01 6.19 18.24
CA ALA A 566 -0.37 5.88 17.87
C ALA A 566 -1.35 6.78 18.60
N GLY A 567 -2.40 7.18 17.89
CA GLY A 567 -3.59 7.82 18.45
C GLY A 567 -4.58 6.77 18.93
N PHE A 568 -5.06 6.92 20.17
CA PHE A 568 -6.02 6.02 20.80
C PHE A 568 -7.33 6.76 21.12
N GLY A 569 -8.45 6.04 21.04
CA GLY A 569 -9.73 6.48 21.62
C GLY A 569 -10.40 7.69 20.95
N ASN A 570 -10.14 7.98 19.68
CA ASN A 570 -10.80 9.06 18.95
C ASN A 570 -10.57 10.47 19.52
N THR A 571 -9.60 10.72 20.41
CA THR A 571 -9.30 12.07 20.92
C THR A 571 -7.89 12.25 21.50
N GLU A 572 -7.11 11.17 21.68
CA GLU A 572 -5.85 11.21 22.44
C GLU A 572 -4.62 10.71 21.65
N LEU A 573 -3.48 11.41 21.80
CA LEU A 573 -2.16 11.05 21.24
C LEU A 573 -1.13 10.91 22.35
N TYR A 574 -0.36 9.82 22.33
CA TYR A 574 0.62 9.51 23.37
C TYR A 574 2.07 9.58 22.85
N PRO A 575 3.01 10.12 23.66
CA PRO A 575 4.44 10.15 23.34
C PRO A 575 5.07 8.77 23.15
N TYR A 576 6.18 8.75 22.42
CA TYR A 576 7.05 7.60 22.30
C TYR A 576 7.89 7.34 23.58
N GLY A 577 8.12 6.06 23.93
CA GLY A 577 9.29 5.66 24.74
C GLY A 577 9.09 4.65 25.88
N LYS A 578 7.88 4.38 26.37
CA LYS A 578 7.67 3.34 27.43
C LYS A 578 6.37 2.55 27.42
N VAL A 579 5.39 2.90 26.57
CA VAL A 579 4.19 2.06 26.37
C VAL A 579 4.58 0.65 25.88
N ALA A 580 5.71 0.55 25.17
CA ALA A 580 6.28 -0.69 24.66
C ALA A 580 7.23 -1.44 25.62
N MET A 581 7.60 -0.90 26.79
CA MET A 581 8.73 -1.46 27.57
C MET A 581 8.55 -1.58 29.08
N ASN A 582 7.48 -1.07 29.70
CA ASN A 582 7.29 -1.24 31.15
C ASN A 582 5.92 -1.83 31.47
N ARG A 583 5.94 -3.08 31.96
CA ARG A 583 4.81 -3.68 32.69
C ARG A 583 4.36 -2.69 33.76
N ALA A 584 3.08 -2.31 33.74
CA ALA A 584 2.41 -1.55 34.80
C ALA A 584 2.91 -0.11 35.06
N ALA A 585 3.38 0.64 34.04
CA ALA A 585 3.45 2.09 34.19
C ALA A 585 2.06 2.70 33.96
N ASN A 586 1.51 3.37 34.97
CA ASN A 586 0.29 4.18 34.83
C ASN A 586 0.53 5.22 33.73
N VAL A 587 -0.35 5.26 32.72
CA VAL A 587 -0.33 6.22 31.60
C VAL A 587 -0.51 7.69 32.08
N SER A 588 -0.76 7.90 33.36
CA SER A 588 -1.06 9.19 33.99
C SER A 588 0.10 10.20 34.09
N GLU A 589 1.31 9.88 33.63
CA GLU A 589 2.50 10.75 33.79
C GLU A 589 2.94 11.47 32.51
N PHE A 590 2.23 11.34 31.38
CA PHE A 590 2.59 11.97 30.11
C PHE A 590 1.67 13.12 29.72
N SER A 591 2.26 14.17 29.14
CA SER A 591 1.49 15.14 28.36
C SER A 591 0.97 14.40 27.11
N HIS A 592 -0.32 14.58 26.83
CA HIS A 592 -1.01 14.00 25.70
C HIS A 592 -1.89 15.08 25.09
N ILE A 593 -2.16 14.99 23.79
CA ILE A 593 -3.21 15.83 23.22
C ILE A 593 -4.53 15.27 23.73
N THR A 594 -5.29 16.01 24.53
CA THR A 594 -6.69 15.71 24.80
C THR A 594 -7.53 16.66 23.96
N THR A 595 -8.19 16.13 22.93
CA THR A 595 -9.12 16.90 22.10
C THR A 595 -10.56 16.52 22.43
N SER A 596 -11.53 17.29 21.91
CA SER A 596 -12.95 16.90 21.93
C SER A 596 -13.39 16.22 20.63
N GLN A 597 -12.47 16.01 19.69
CA GLN A 597 -12.69 15.63 18.29
C GLN A 597 -11.66 14.58 17.88
N SER A 598 -11.93 13.71 16.92
CA SER A 598 -10.94 12.68 16.55
C SER A 598 -9.69 13.21 15.90
N ILE A 599 -8.54 12.60 16.22
CA ILE A 599 -7.31 12.75 15.45
C ILE A 599 -7.42 11.85 14.22
N GLY A 600 -7.11 12.41 13.05
CA GLY A 600 -7.29 11.74 11.76
C GLY A 600 -6.00 11.31 11.09
N GLU A 601 -4.93 12.05 11.32
CA GLU A 601 -3.69 11.89 10.58
C GLU A 601 -2.50 12.37 11.40
N VAL A 602 -1.37 11.68 11.25
CA VAL A 602 -0.12 12.00 11.93
C VAL A 602 1.04 11.74 10.97
N ALA A 603 1.99 12.68 10.91
CA ALA A 603 3.16 12.57 10.03
C ALA A 603 4.44 13.01 10.76
N ILE A 604 5.58 12.49 10.29
CA ILE A 604 6.91 12.77 10.86
C ILE A 604 7.89 13.23 9.80
N CYS A 605 8.91 13.97 10.22
CA CYS A 605 10.14 14.10 9.45
C CYS A 605 11.02 12.86 9.67
N GLU A 606 11.24 12.03 8.64
CA GLU A 606 11.92 10.73 8.82
C GLU A 606 13.36 10.83 9.35
N ARG A 607 14.14 11.83 8.90
CA ARG A 607 15.52 12.04 9.38
C ARG A 607 15.59 12.79 10.71
N LYS A 608 14.51 13.43 11.13
CA LYS A 608 14.37 14.13 12.41
C LYS A 608 13.05 13.71 13.08
N PRO A 609 12.93 12.44 13.49
CA PRO A 609 11.67 11.83 13.93
C PRO A 609 11.07 12.47 15.18
N GLN A 610 11.83 13.31 15.90
CA GLN A 610 11.30 14.11 17.01
C GLN A 610 10.29 15.17 16.57
N TYR A 611 10.25 15.53 15.27
CA TYR A 611 9.27 16.45 14.71
C TYR A 611 8.06 15.69 14.20
N ILE A 612 6.94 15.85 14.91
CA ILE A 612 5.68 15.15 14.64
C ILE A 612 4.59 16.19 14.45
N TYR A 613 3.75 16.00 13.43
CA TYR A 613 2.57 16.80 13.17
C TYR A 613 1.32 15.93 13.23
N ALA A 614 0.26 16.43 13.86
CA ALA A 614 -1.01 15.73 13.98
C ALA A 614 -2.19 16.66 13.64
N GLY A 615 -3.21 16.12 12.97
CA GLY A 615 -4.39 16.85 12.55
C GLY A 615 -5.69 16.24 13.05
N GLU A 616 -6.67 17.09 13.39
CA GLU A 616 -8.01 16.64 13.75
C GLU A 616 -8.83 16.20 12.52
N TYR A 617 -9.39 15.01 12.64
CA TYR A 617 -10.34 14.38 11.74
C TYR A 617 -11.72 15.03 11.78
N GLU A 618 -12.28 15.39 12.93
CA GLU A 618 -13.68 15.83 12.97
C GLU A 618 -13.84 17.33 12.70
N SER A 619 -14.92 17.68 12.00
CA SER A 619 -15.24 19.05 11.59
C SER A 619 -15.88 19.81 12.74
N GLY A 620 -15.29 20.93 13.15
CA GLY A 620 -15.84 21.77 14.21
C GLY A 620 -15.30 23.20 14.17
N GLN A 621 -16.05 24.12 14.79
CA GLN A 621 -15.68 25.53 15.01
C GLN A 621 -14.68 25.62 16.17
N GLN A 622 -13.47 25.09 15.98
CA GLN A 622 -12.39 25.14 16.95
C GLN A 622 -11.24 26.00 16.44
N ASP A 623 -10.60 26.72 17.36
CA ASP A 623 -9.47 27.59 17.04
C ASP A 623 -8.21 26.80 16.66
N TYR A 624 -8.04 25.56 17.13
CA TYR A 624 -6.83 24.76 16.93
C TYR A 624 -7.17 23.34 16.46
N ARG A 625 -6.64 22.95 15.30
CA ARG A 625 -6.90 21.64 14.66
C ARG A 625 -5.65 20.96 14.13
N LEU A 626 -4.51 21.63 14.23
CA LEU A 626 -3.18 21.15 13.88
C LEU A 626 -2.32 21.23 15.14
N PHE A 627 -1.51 20.21 15.37
CA PHE A 627 -0.61 20.13 16.51
C PHE A 627 0.78 19.75 16.04
N LYS A 628 1.80 20.22 16.77
CA LYS A 628 3.20 19.89 16.53
C LYS A 628 3.91 19.49 17.82
N SER A 629 4.72 18.46 17.73
CA SER A 629 5.73 18.12 18.73
C SER A 629 7.12 18.28 18.12
N THR A 630 8.10 18.61 18.97
CA THR A 630 9.52 18.71 18.61
C THR A 630 10.40 17.81 19.49
N ASP A 631 9.77 16.95 20.29
CA ASP A 631 10.36 16.14 21.34
C ASP A 631 9.74 14.74 21.38
N ASP A 632 9.62 14.08 20.22
CA ASP A 632 9.14 12.69 20.12
C ASP A 632 7.72 12.48 20.67
N GLY A 633 6.90 13.54 20.67
CA GLY A 633 5.52 13.54 21.16
C GLY A 633 5.38 13.81 22.66
N TYR A 634 6.46 14.17 23.38
CA TYR A 634 6.38 14.45 24.84
C TYR A 634 5.57 15.69 25.15
N GLU A 635 5.71 16.75 24.34
CA GLU A 635 4.93 17.98 24.43
C GLU A 635 4.30 18.29 23.07
N TRP A 636 3.06 18.78 23.10
CA TRP A 636 2.31 19.14 21.91
C TRP A 636 1.89 20.60 21.95
N THR A 637 2.23 21.32 20.88
CA THR A 637 1.85 22.72 20.68
C THR A 637 0.67 22.80 19.73
N PRO A 638 -0.52 23.29 20.14
CA PRO A 638 -1.63 23.57 19.24
C PRO A 638 -1.30 24.73 18.30
N MET A 639 -1.72 24.65 17.04
CA MET A 639 -1.36 25.57 15.97
C MET A 639 -2.61 26.12 15.27
N ASN A 640 -2.64 27.44 15.06
CA ASN A 640 -3.61 28.12 14.18
C ASN A 640 -2.89 29.15 13.29
N PRO A 641 -2.05 28.69 12.35
CA PRO A 641 -1.25 29.56 11.50
C PRO A 641 -2.10 30.31 10.48
N LEU A 642 -1.51 31.34 9.89
CA LEU A 642 -2.09 32.00 8.70
C LEU A 642 -1.77 31.16 7.45
N VAL A 643 -2.78 31.03 6.60
CA VAL A 643 -2.71 30.46 5.25
C VAL A 643 -2.81 31.62 4.25
N TYR A 644 -1.82 31.74 3.37
CA TYR A 644 -1.75 32.77 2.35
C TYR A 644 -2.22 32.22 1.00
N SER A 645 -3.23 32.85 0.39
CA SER A 645 -3.62 32.61 -1.00
C SER A 645 -3.49 33.92 -1.77
N ASN A 646 -2.62 33.96 -2.78
CA ASN A 646 -2.27 35.17 -3.53
C ASN A 646 -1.93 36.38 -2.63
N GLY A 647 -1.20 36.14 -1.54
CA GLY A 647 -0.82 37.17 -0.56
C GLY A 647 -1.90 37.58 0.43
N THR A 648 -3.11 37.03 0.34
CA THR A 648 -4.20 37.29 1.28
C THR A 648 -4.12 36.33 2.46
N PRO A 649 -3.96 36.80 3.71
CA PRO A 649 -3.90 35.95 4.89
C PRO A 649 -5.29 35.51 5.35
N ILE A 650 -5.44 34.22 5.65
CA ILE A 650 -6.65 33.60 6.19
C ILE A 650 -6.25 32.69 7.35
N SER A 651 -6.96 32.68 8.48
CA SER A 651 -6.62 31.72 9.56
C SER A 651 -6.88 30.28 9.11
N LEU A 652 -6.05 29.34 9.56
CA LEU A 652 -6.26 27.92 9.28
C LEU A 652 -7.65 27.45 9.73
N SER A 653 -8.13 27.94 10.89
CA SER A 653 -9.49 27.65 11.37
C SER A 653 -10.60 28.00 10.37
N LEU A 654 -10.45 29.11 9.62
CA LEU A 654 -11.42 29.52 8.60
C LEU A 654 -11.25 28.73 7.30
N VAL A 655 -10.02 28.38 6.93
CA VAL A 655 -9.75 27.50 5.78
C VAL A 655 -10.41 26.12 6.00
N LEU A 656 -10.34 25.63 7.24
CA LEU A 656 -10.89 24.35 7.68
C LEU A 656 -12.35 24.42 8.13
N ASP A 657 -13.07 25.53 7.90
CA ASP A 657 -14.45 25.70 8.35
C ASP A 657 -15.35 24.54 7.87
N TYR A 658 -15.82 23.72 8.81
CA TYR A 658 -16.50 22.43 8.61
C TYR A 658 -15.77 21.36 7.77
N LYS A 659 -14.48 21.55 7.46
CA LYS A 659 -13.63 20.58 6.74
C LYS A 659 -12.77 19.78 7.71
N ARG A 660 -11.91 18.89 7.21
CA ARG A 660 -11.03 18.02 8.01
C ARG A 660 -9.61 18.08 7.49
N ILE A 661 -8.64 17.94 8.38
CA ILE A 661 -7.27 17.59 7.97
C ILE A 661 -7.30 16.08 7.71
N ASN A 662 -7.21 15.72 6.44
CA ASN A 662 -7.35 14.34 5.99
C ASN A 662 -6.00 13.70 5.68
N ALA A 663 -5.00 14.50 5.31
CA ALA A 663 -3.64 14.06 5.03
C ALA A 663 -2.61 15.07 5.55
N ILE A 664 -1.48 14.58 6.03
CA ILE A 664 -0.30 15.38 6.38
C ILE A 664 0.90 14.63 5.80
N ALA A 665 1.80 15.35 5.13
CA ALA A 665 3.10 14.82 4.75
C ALA A 665 4.18 15.82 5.14
N VAL A 666 5.29 15.33 5.66
CA VAL A 666 6.46 16.14 6.03
C VAL A 666 7.61 15.70 5.14
N ASP A 667 8.44 16.64 4.72
CA ASP A 667 9.65 16.30 3.99
C ASP A 667 10.56 15.39 4.84
N HIS A 668 11.19 14.40 4.19
CA HIS A 668 12.02 13.40 4.88
C HIS A 668 13.25 14.01 5.55
N ILE A 669 13.72 15.17 5.06
CA ILE A 669 14.99 15.79 5.44
C ILE A 669 14.77 17.10 6.21
N ASP A 670 13.87 17.94 5.73
CA ASP A 670 13.57 19.26 6.29
C ASP A 670 12.21 19.30 6.99
N GLU A 671 12.25 19.23 8.32
CA GLU A 671 11.10 19.31 9.23
C GLU A 671 10.25 20.58 9.08
N ASN A 672 10.77 21.59 8.39
CA ASN A 672 10.06 22.85 8.14
C ASN A 672 9.09 22.77 6.95
N ILE A 673 9.31 21.80 6.07
CA ILE A 673 8.50 21.58 4.88
C ILE A 673 7.38 20.61 5.23
N VAL A 674 6.16 21.15 5.31
CA VAL A 674 4.96 20.41 5.74
C VAL A 674 3.84 20.65 4.75
N TYR A 675 3.18 19.59 4.32
CA TYR A 675 2.02 19.61 3.44
C TYR A 675 0.79 19.15 4.22
N ILE A 676 -0.33 19.84 4.07
CA ILE A 676 -1.62 19.47 4.67
C ILE A 676 -2.66 19.32 3.56
N GLY A 677 -3.30 18.16 3.49
CA GLY A 677 -4.40 17.83 2.61
C GLY A 677 -5.74 17.97 3.33
N ILE A 678 -6.68 18.65 2.69
CA ILE A 678 -7.98 19.01 3.26
C ILE A 678 -9.07 18.15 2.60
N SER A 679 -10.06 17.69 3.38
CA SER A 679 -11.16 16.85 2.87
C SER A 679 -12.21 17.63 2.07
N GLY A 680 -12.54 18.87 2.45
CA GLY A 680 -13.63 19.63 1.85
C GLY A 680 -13.22 20.61 0.75
N THR A 681 -14.19 21.06 -0.04
CA THR A 681 -14.04 22.05 -1.12
C THR A 681 -13.97 23.47 -0.58
N TYR A 682 -13.48 24.41 -1.40
CA TYR A 682 -13.55 25.82 -1.09
C TYR A 682 -14.63 26.49 -1.94
N GLU A 683 -15.44 27.34 -1.31
CA GLU A 683 -16.52 28.07 -1.97
C GLU A 683 -16.26 29.58 -1.91
N GLU A 684 -16.37 30.26 -3.07
CA GLU A 684 -16.39 31.72 -3.17
C GLU A 684 -17.70 32.12 -3.84
N ASN A 685 -18.46 33.03 -3.22
CA ASN A 685 -19.75 33.51 -3.74
C ASN A 685 -20.74 32.37 -4.08
N GLU A 686 -20.87 31.38 -3.19
CA GLU A 686 -21.74 30.20 -3.36
C GLU A 686 -21.38 29.34 -4.58
N GLN A 687 -20.14 29.41 -5.05
CA GLN A 687 -19.60 28.57 -6.12
C GLN A 687 -18.35 27.86 -5.63
N ILE A 688 -18.26 26.55 -5.90
CA ILE A 688 -17.03 25.80 -5.66
C ILE A 688 -15.93 26.33 -6.57
N VAL A 689 -14.76 26.50 -5.99
CA VAL A 689 -13.56 26.93 -6.70
C VAL A 689 -12.55 25.79 -6.72
N ASP A 690 -12.17 25.36 -7.93
CA ASP A 690 -11.04 24.46 -8.14
C ASP A 690 -9.72 25.13 -7.73
N GLU A 691 -8.65 24.35 -7.58
CA GLU A 691 -7.29 24.86 -7.44
C GLU A 691 -7.04 25.74 -6.19
N LYS A 692 -7.93 25.71 -5.18
CA LYS A 692 -7.80 26.47 -3.92
C LYS A 692 -8.02 25.64 -2.67
N PHE A 693 -7.18 25.85 -1.66
CA PHE A 693 -7.30 25.30 -0.31
C PHE A 693 -7.60 23.79 -0.24
N ARG A 694 -6.98 23.02 -1.13
CA ARG A 694 -6.94 21.56 -1.14
C ARG A 694 -5.69 21.04 -0.47
N VAL A 695 -4.54 21.53 -0.91
CA VAL A 695 -3.23 21.27 -0.30
C VAL A 695 -2.63 22.61 0.08
N ILE A 696 -2.15 22.72 1.31
CA ILE A 696 -1.40 23.89 1.79
C ILE A 696 0.01 23.45 2.19
N LYS A 697 1.01 24.30 1.91
CA LYS A 697 2.43 24.03 2.15
C LYS A 697 3.03 25.04 3.11
N SER A 698 3.73 24.57 4.12
CA SER A 698 4.64 25.34 4.98
C SER A 698 6.08 25.13 4.54
N THR A 699 6.92 26.15 4.75
CA THR A 699 8.39 26.06 4.66
C THR A 699 9.08 26.58 5.93
N ASP A 700 8.33 26.78 7.01
CA ASP A 700 8.80 27.35 8.27
C ASP A 700 8.35 26.53 9.50
N GLY A 701 8.04 25.25 9.31
CA GLY A 701 7.64 24.33 10.37
C GLY A 701 6.22 24.52 10.86
N GLY A 702 5.34 25.02 9.99
CA GLY A 702 3.91 25.23 10.20
C GLY A 702 3.56 26.56 10.84
N ASN A 703 4.50 27.51 10.96
CA ASN A 703 4.22 28.84 11.48
C ASN A 703 3.36 29.64 10.49
N SER A 704 3.53 29.40 9.19
CA SER A 704 2.67 29.89 8.13
C SER A 704 2.53 28.87 7.00
N PHE A 705 1.42 28.94 6.26
CA PHE A 705 1.15 28.09 5.12
C PHE A 705 0.84 28.93 3.89
N ASN A 706 1.14 28.42 2.70
CA ASN A 706 0.70 28.96 1.43
C ASN A 706 -0.23 27.96 0.76
N ASP A 707 -1.23 28.47 0.05
CA ASP A 707 -2.05 27.63 -0.82
C ASP A 707 -1.16 26.98 -1.89
N TYR A 708 -1.22 25.66 -1.97
CA TYR A 708 -0.41 24.85 -2.85
C TYR A 708 -1.29 24.04 -3.82
N SER A 709 -2.55 24.44 -4.01
CA SER A 709 -3.58 23.63 -4.67
C SER A 709 -3.65 23.76 -6.18
N GLN A 710 -2.88 24.66 -6.79
CA GLN A 710 -2.93 24.92 -8.22
C GLN A 710 -2.77 23.63 -9.04
N GLY A 711 -3.72 23.32 -9.93
CA GLY A 711 -3.78 22.09 -10.72
C GLY A 711 -4.56 20.93 -10.11
N LEU A 712 -5.02 21.04 -8.86
CA LEU A 712 -5.89 20.03 -8.24
C LEU A 712 -7.38 20.34 -8.47
N PRO A 713 -8.21 19.31 -8.70
CA PRO A 713 -9.66 19.47 -8.75
C PRO A 713 -10.21 19.81 -7.36
N ALA A 714 -11.44 20.31 -7.29
CA ALA A 714 -12.17 20.49 -6.05
C ALA A 714 -12.62 19.14 -5.42
N LEU A 715 -11.72 18.18 -5.25
CA LEU A 715 -12.00 16.88 -4.61
C LEU A 715 -11.25 16.72 -3.29
N PRO A 716 -11.82 16.00 -2.30
CA PRO A 716 -11.12 15.52 -1.11
C PRO A 716 -9.69 15.06 -1.40
N ILE A 717 -8.75 15.57 -0.62
CA ILE A 717 -7.39 15.03 -0.60
C ILE A 717 -7.41 13.83 0.33
N GLU A 718 -7.20 12.64 -0.19
CA GLU A 718 -7.26 11.39 0.56
C GLU A 718 -5.93 11.06 1.24
N LYS A 719 -4.82 11.24 0.51
CA LYS A 719 -3.48 10.96 1.02
C LYS A 719 -2.44 11.87 0.39
N LEU A 720 -1.39 12.17 1.15
CA LEU A 720 -0.18 12.83 0.67
C LEU A 720 1.01 11.91 0.97
N LEU A 721 1.95 11.84 0.04
CA LEU A 721 3.19 11.09 0.21
C LEU A 721 4.36 11.92 -0.34
N THR A 722 5.31 12.25 0.53
CA THR A 722 6.61 12.80 0.14
C THR A 722 7.54 11.66 -0.29
N VAL A 723 8.46 11.95 -1.21
CA VAL A 723 9.53 11.04 -1.61
C VAL A 723 10.86 11.77 -1.43
N GLU A 724 11.82 11.13 -0.76
CA GLU A 724 13.15 11.71 -0.52
C GLU A 724 13.85 11.97 -1.87
N SER A 725 13.89 13.25 -2.28
CA SER A 725 14.31 13.66 -3.63
C SER A 725 14.76 15.13 -3.66
N ASP A 726 15.60 15.48 -4.66
CA ASP A 726 16.11 16.86 -4.90
C ASP A 726 15.01 17.89 -5.05
N ASN A 727 13.99 17.50 -5.79
CA ASN A 727 12.95 18.39 -6.26
C ASN A 727 11.72 18.35 -5.36
N GLN A 728 11.84 17.82 -4.13
CA GLN A 728 10.75 17.70 -3.16
C GLN A 728 9.50 17.07 -3.79
N LEU A 729 9.69 15.95 -4.49
CA LEU A 729 8.60 15.20 -5.11
C LEU A 729 7.56 14.83 -4.05
N VAL A 730 6.33 15.25 -4.31
CA VAL A 730 5.18 14.91 -3.49
C VAL A 730 4.06 14.38 -4.38
N PHE A 731 3.42 13.30 -3.93
CA PHE A 731 2.21 12.74 -4.51
C PHE A 731 1.00 13.15 -3.68
N CYS A 732 -0.12 13.35 -4.36
CA CYS A 732 -1.40 13.71 -3.79
C CYS A 732 -2.49 12.82 -4.39
N ALA A 733 -3.13 12.03 -3.54
CA ALA A 733 -4.26 11.21 -3.93
C ALA A 733 -5.58 11.93 -3.65
N THR A 734 -6.52 11.77 -4.57
CA THR A 734 -7.92 12.21 -4.46
C THR A 734 -8.84 11.01 -4.70
N SER A 735 -10.14 11.16 -4.52
CA SER A 735 -11.10 10.06 -4.75
C SER A 735 -11.25 9.63 -6.23
N VAL A 736 -10.52 10.24 -7.17
CA VAL A 736 -10.60 9.92 -8.61
C VAL A 736 -9.24 9.70 -9.28
N GLY A 737 -8.14 9.86 -8.54
CA GLY A 737 -6.79 9.76 -9.11
C GLY A 737 -5.71 10.39 -8.25
N ILE A 738 -4.48 10.18 -8.69
CA ILE A 738 -3.24 10.65 -8.09
C ILE A 738 -2.62 11.74 -8.96
N TYR A 739 -2.05 12.72 -8.27
CA TYR A 739 -1.32 13.84 -8.83
C TYR A 739 0.08 13.86 -8.24
N TYR A 740 1.02 14.47 -8.94
CA TYR A 740 2.36 14.71 -8.44
C TYR A 740 2.77 16.16 -8.65
N ARG A 741 3.72 16.62 -7.84
CA ARG A 741 4.32 17.93 -7.97
C ARG A 741 5.74 17.93 -7.43
N THR A 742 6.59 18.77 -8.02
CA THR A 742 7.93 19.07 -7.53
C THR A 742 8.04 20.56 -7.19
N ASN A 743 9.10 20.96 -6.49
CA ASN A 743 9.40 22.36 -6.18
C ASN A 743 9.71 23.21 -7.44
N GLU A 744 10.06 22.57 -8.55
CA GLU A 744 10.28 23.22 -9.86
C GLU A 744 8.96 23.47 -10.61
N MET A 745 7.87 22.80 -10.21
CA MET A 745 6.56 22.88 -10.84
C MET A 745 5.66 23.95 -10.19
N THR A 746 4.96 24.71 -11.02
CA THR A 746 4.01 25.73 -10.57
C THR A 746 2.62 25.18 -10.25
N ARG A 747 2.31 23.95 -10.66
CA ARG A 747 1.01 23.28 -10.46
C ARG A 747 1.19 21.78 -10.25
N TRP A 748 0.17 21.12 -9.73
CA TRP A 748 0.05 19.66 -9.71
C TRP A 748 -0.28 19.13 -11.11
N GLU A 749 0.28 17.98 -11.45
CA GLU A 749 0.02 17.27 -12.71
C GLU A 749 -0.45 15.84 -12.44
N CYS A 750 -1.17 15.24 -13.38
CA CYS A 750 -1.70 13.89 -13.24
C CYS A 750 -0.59 12.82 -13.18
N PHE A 751 -0.82 11.83 -12.33
CA PHE A 751 -0.10 10.55 -12.27
C PHE A 751 -1.11 9.40 -12.13
N SER A 752 -2.09 9.32 -13.03
CA SER A 752 -3.31 8.52 -12.89
C SER A 752 -3.62 7.61 -14.09
N LYS A 753 -2.83 7.66 -15.16
CA LYS A 753 -3.09 6.88 -16.38
C LYS A 753 -3.22 5.38 -16.06
N ASN A 754 -4.32 4.77 -16.52
CA ASN A 754 -4.72 3.38 -16.27
C ASN A 754 -5.09 3.04 -14.81
N LEU A 755 -5.11 4.02 -13.90
CA LEU A 755 -5.60 3.82 -12.54
C LEU A 755 -7.13 3.90 -12.51
N PRO A 756 -7.83 2.95 -11.85
CA PRO A 756 -9.26 3.06 -11.65
C PRO A 756 -9.63 4.30 -10.84
N LYS A 757 -10.74 4.95 -11.18
CA LYS A 757 -11.27 6.11 -10.46
C LYS A 757 -12.02 5.69 -9.20
N VAL A 758 -11.29 5.24 -8.19
CA VAL A 758 -11.79 4.84 -6.89
C VAL A 758 -11.02 5.53 -5.77
N GLU A 759 -11.57 5.51 -4.56
CA GLU A 759 -10.89 6.04 -3.38
C GLU A 759 -9.54 5.34 -3.16
N ILE A 760 -8.49 6.14 -3.06
CA ILE A 760 -7.14 5.71 -2.68
C ILE A 760 -7.04 5.79 -1.16
N THR A 761 -6.65 4.69 -0.53
CA THR A 761 -6.61 4.58 0.93
C THR A 761 -5.21 4.72 1.50
N GLU A 762 -4.18 4.39 0.71
CA GLU A 762 -2.78 4.47 1.13
C GLU A 762 -1.86 4.54 -0.09
N MET A 763 -0.71 5.19 0.05
CA MET A 763 0.35 5.22 -0.96
C MET A 763 1.70 4.85 -0.34
N GLU A 764 2.51 4.06 -1.04
CA GLU A 764 3.85 3.67 -0.59
C GLU A 764 4.86 3.68 -1.73
N TYR A 765 6.03 4.28 -1.50
CA TYR A 765 7.11 4.33 -2.48
C TYR A 765 8.21 3.32 -2.14
N ASN A 766 8.63 2.53 -3.14
CA ASN A 766 9.74 1.58 -3.01
C ASN A 766 10.99 2.13 -3.72
N TYR A 767 12.03 2.45 -2.94
CA TYR A 767 13.28 3.02 -3.45
C TYR A 767 14.18 2.01 -4.18
N CYS A 768 13.97 0.70 -4.00
CA CYS A 768 14.77 -0.33 -4.66
C CYS A 768 14.36 -0.58 -6.11
N ASP A 769 13.09 -0.36 -6.45
CA ASP A 769 12.55 -0.53 -7.81
C ASP A 769 11.94 0.73 -8.42
N ASN A 770 11.96 1.86 -7.70
CA ASN A 770 11.35 3.15 -8.08
C ASN A 770 9.86 3.03 -8.42
N THR A 771 9.13 2.22 -7.66
CA THR A 771 7.70 1.98 -7.90
C THR A 771 6.86 2.64 -6.81
N LEU A 772 5.83 3.36 -7.25
CA LEU A 772 4.75 3.82 -6.37
C LEU A 772 3.66 2.74 -6.34
N TYR A 773 3.34 2.27 -5.14
CA TYR A 773 2.24 1.36 -4.86
C TYR A 773 1.11 2.13 -4.22
N VAL A 774 -0.14 1.79 -4.56
CA VAL A 774 -1.32 2.36 -3.90
C VAL A 774 -2.36 1.31 -3.63
N SER A 775 -2.98 1.41 -2.46
CA SER A 775 -4.18 0.63 -2.17
C SER A 775 -5.43 1.43 -2.47
N THR A 776 -6.48 0.70 -2.81
CA THR A 776 -7.78 1.26 -3.12
C THR A 776 -8.85 0.63 -2.26
N TYR A 777 -9.94 1.35 -2.05
CA TYR A 777 -11.13 0.80 -1.42
C TYR A 777 -12.05 0.17 -2.46
N GLY A 778 -11.70 -1.03 -2.93
CA GLY A 778 -12.54 -1.83 -3.82
C GLY A 778 -11.90 -2.28 -5.13
N ARG A 779 -10.61 -2.01 -5.36
CA ARG A 779 -9.84 -2.44 -6.54
C ARG A 779 -8.48 -3.05 -6.20
N GLY A 780 -8.24 -3.40 -4.93
CA GLY A 780 -6.96 -3.93 -4.47
C GLY A 780 -5.80 -2.92 -4.53
N VAL A 781 -4.58 -3.43 -4.71
CA VAL A 781 -3.34 -2.65 -4.87
C VAL A 781 -2.99 -2.49 -6.34
N TRP A 782 -2.48 -1.31 -6.68
CA TRP A 782 -1.99 -0.94 -7.99
C TRP A 782 -0.56 -0.43 -7.86
N LYS A 783 0.22 -0.54 -8.93
CA LYS A 783 1.59 -0.03 -8.96
C LYS A 783 1.95 0.64 -10.27
N SER A 784 2.82 1.64 -10.23
CA SER A 784 3.39 2.31 -11.39
C SER A 784 4.85 2.67 -11.12
N ILE A 785 5.73 2.45 -12.11
CA ILE A 785 7.12 2.91 -12.04
C ILE A 785 7.12 4.45 -12.12
N VAL A 786 7.91 5.10 -11.28
CA VAL A 786 8.08 6.55 -11.24
C VAL A 786 9.31 6.93 -12.09
N ASN A 787 9.06 7.33 -13.34
CA ASN A 787 10.10 7.76 -14.28
C ASN A 787 10.01 9.28 -14.55
N LEU A 788 10.08 10.09 -13.50
CA LEU A 788 9.82 11.54 -13.59
C LEU A 788 11.05 12.39 -13.91
N ASN A 789 12.14 11.80 -14.45
CA ASN A 789 13.44 12.46 -14.57
C ASN A 789 13.80 13.21 -13.27
N THR A 790 13.61 12.54 -12.13
CA THR A 790 14.33 12.94 -10.93
C THR A 790 15.78 12.73 -11.29
N ASP A 791 16.47 13.79 -11.70
CA ASP A 791 17.92 13.78 -11.71
C ASP A 791 18.28 13.21 -10.33
N ASN A 792 18.87 12.00 -10.29
CA ASN A 792 19.25 11.33 -9.05
C ASN A 792 20.46 12.06 -8.43
N SER A 793 20.50 13.39 -8.57
CA SER A 793 21.59 14.27 -8.22
C SER A 793 21.56 14.71 -6.78
N PHE A 794 20.57 14.28 -5.98
CA PHE A 794 20.46 14.73 -4.60
C PHE A 794 21.61 14.15 -3.83
N LYS A 795 22.37 15.08 -3.30
CA LYS A 795 23.61 14.84 -2.59
C LYS A 795 23.36 15.31 -1.18
N GLU A 796 23.27 14.35 -0.27
CA GLU A 796 23.51 14.65 1.12
C GLU A 796 24.97 15.12 1.26
N GLU A 797 25.19 16.34 1.76
CA GLU A 797 26.53 16.90 1.88
C GLU A 797 27.01 16.89 3.33
N ILE A 798 28.21 16.33 3.54
CA ILE A 798 28.96 16.44 4.80
C ILE A 798 30.02 17.52 4.61
N SER A 799 29.78 18.68 5.20
CA SER A 799 30.66 19.86 5.10
C SER A 799 31.54 20.09 6.33
N THR A 800 31.34 19.31 7.40
CA THR A 800 32.11 19.40 8.65
C THR A 800 32.50 18.02 9.18
N THR A 801 33.44 17.98 10.13
CA THR A 801 33.82 16.75 10.81
C THR A 801 32.63 16.15 11.56
N THR A 802 32.18 14.97 11.14
CA THR A 802 30.97 14.30 11.61
C THR A 802 31.25 12.82 11.89
N THR A 803 30.60 12.25 12.89
CA THR A 803 30.66 10.82 13.20
C THR A 803 29.26 10.21 13.16
N TRP A 804 29.12 9.10 12.44
CA TRP A 804 27.92 8.28 12.40
C TRP A 804 28.17 6.97 13.14
N ASN A 805 27.46 6.80 14.25
CA ASN A 805 27.60 5.66 15.17
C ASN A 805 26.31 4.84 15.32
N THR A 806 25.25 5.20 14.60
CA THR A 806 24.00 4.46 14.49
C THR A 806 23.80 4.01 13.05
N SER A 807 23.08 2.92 12.82
CA SER A 807 22.78 2.47 11.46
C SER A 807 21.94 3.51 10.71
N ARG A 808 22.12 3.61 9.39
CA ARG A 808 21.42 4.58 8.53
C ARG A 808 21.17 4.01 7.15
N HIS A 809 20.11 4.51 6.51
CA HIS A 809 19.74 4.20 5.13
C HIS A 809 19.99 5.42 4.26
N LEU A 810 20.79 5.27 3.20
CA LEU A 810 21.10 6.31 2.24
C LEU A 810 20.23 6.12 0.99
N LYS A 811 19.09 6.82 0.96
CA LYS A 811 18.22 6.89 -0.21
C LYS A 811 18.79 7.78 -1.33
N ASN A 812 19.88 8.50 -1.06
CA ASN A 812 20.50 9.49 -1.94
C ASN A 812 22.02 9.34 -2.07
N HIS A 813 22.64 10.07 -3.00
CA HIS A 813 24.09 10.18 -3.04
C HIS A 813 24.59 10.88 -1.79
N LEU A 814 25.77 10.48 -1.30
CA LEU A 814 26.46 11.15 -0.20
C LEU A 814 27.72 11.82 -0.73
N VAL A 815 27.94 13.08 -0.41
CA VAL A 815 29.15 13.84 -0.79
C VAL A 815 29.83 14.37 0.45
N ILE A 816 31.08 14.00 0.64
CA ILE A 816 31.92 14.55 1.69
C ILE A 816 32.73 15.68 1.06
N LYS A 817 32.44 16.91 1.47
CA LYS A 817 32.99 18.12 0.89
C LYS A 817 34.44 18.35 1.30
N ASN A 818 35.13 19.19 0.54
CA ASN A 818 36.49 19.64 0.84
C ASN A 818 36.68 19.96 2.34
N ASP A 819 37.80 19.48 2.89
CA ASP A 819 38.20 19.59 4.32
C ASP A 819 37.28 18.93 5.36
N ALA A 820 36.15 18.33 4.97
CA ALA A 820 35.28 17.59 5.86
C ALA A 820 35.79 16.16 6.13
N VAL A 821 35.41 15.62 7.29
CA VAL A 821 35.76 14.26 7.71
C VAL A 821 34.50 13.53 8.17
N LEU A 822 34.13 12.46 7.52
CA LEU A 822 33.06 11.56 7.98
C LEU A 822 33.68 10.30 8.59
N THR A 823 33.31 9.97 9.82
CA THR A 823 33.68 8.70 10.47
C THR A 823 32.45 7.81 10.65
N ILE A 824 32.48 6.57 10.17
CA ILE A 824 31.39 5.59 10.26
C ILE A 824 31.85 4.42 11.14
N THR A 825 31.09 4.16 12.21
CA THR A 825 31.32 3.02 13.13
C THR A 825 30.14 2.05 13.19
N SER A 826 29.12 2.26 12.35
CA SER A 826 27.87 1.50 12.28
C SER A 826 27.65 0.94 10.87
N THR A 827 26.46 0.36 10.62
CA THR A 827 26.07 -0.12 9.28
C THR A 827 25.37 0.98 8.49
N ILE A 828 25.83 1.23 7.27
CA ILE A 828 25.18 2.12 6.31
C ILE A 828 24.63 1.27 5.17
N PHE A 829 23.32 1.32 4.99
CA PHE A 829 22.61 0.71 3.87
C PHE A 829 22.52 1.73 2.75
N VAL A 830 22.94 1.36 1.55
CA VAL A 830 22.97 2.27 0.40
C VAL A 830 21.95 1.81 -0.63
N GLY A 831 21.05 2.72 -1.02
CA GLY A 831 20.04 2.47 -2.03
C GLY A 831 20.65 2.10 -3.38
N LYS A 832 19.85 1.43 -4.21
CA LYS A 832 20.24 1.08 -5.58
C LYS A 832 20.59 2.34 -6.37
N ASP A 833 21.60 2.25 -7.23
CA ASP A 833 22.09 3.35 -8.05
C ASP A 833 22.58 4.56 -7.22
N ARG A 834 22.88 4.39 -5.92
CA ARG A 834 23.47 5.43 -5.05
C ARG A 834 24.94 5.17 -4.79
N LYS A 835 25.69 6.26 -4.57
CA LYS A 835 27.14 6.28 -4.36
C LYS A 835 27.54 7.24 -3.27
N ILE A 836 28.76 7.05 -2.77
CA ILE A 836 29.43 7.96 -1.85
C ILE A 836 30.58 8.63 -2.60
N ILE A 837 30.68 9.95 -2.52
CA ILE A 837 31.70 10.76 -3.17
C ILE A 837 32.57 11.41 -2.09
N ILE A 838 33.89 11.30 -2.25
CA ILE A 838 34.89 11.96 -1.43
C ILE A 838 35.58 13.02 -2.30
N GLU A 839 35.29 14.30 -2.07
CA GLU A 839 35.94 15.40 -2.80
C GLU A 839 37.43 15.53 -2.43
N PRO A 840 38.27 16.18 -3.26
CA PRO A 840 39.64 16.53 -2.89
C PRO A 840 39.68 17.27 -1.54
N GLY A 841 40.58 16.89 -0.63
CA GLY A 841 40.63 17.47 0.73
C GLY A 841 39.84 16.68 1.77
N ALA A 842 38.79 15.98 1.35
CA ALA A 842 37.85 15.28 2.23
C ALA A 842 38.38 13.92 2.69
N LYS A 843 37.83 13.43 3.81
CA LYS A 843 38.12 12.08 4.33
C LYS A 843 36.86 11.31 4.70
N LEU A 844 36.81 10.05 4.26
CA LEU A 844 35.92 9.04 4.80
C LEU A 844 36.72 8.05 5.65
N ILE A 845 36.31 7.83 6.89
CA ILE A 845 36.90 6.86 7.80
C ILE A 845 35.83 5.81 8.14
N ILE A 846 36.05 4.55 7.76
CA ILE A 846 35.23 3.42 8.18
C ILE A 846 36.02 2.70 9.27
N ASP A 847 35.53 2.76 10.50
CA ASP A 847 36.19 2.26 11.71
C ASP A 847 35.32 1.19 12.36
N GLY A 848 35.52 -0.07 11.94
CA GLY A 848 34.66 -1.20 12.34
C GLY A 848 33.22 -1.17 11.80
N GLY A 849 32.84 -0.12 11.06
CA GLY A 849 31.53 -0.01 10.40
C GLY A 849 31.41 -0.86 9.13
N THR A 850 30.18 -1.01 8.64
CA THR A 850 29.85 -1.72 7.40
C THR A 850 29.15 -0.77 6.44
N ILE A 851 29.49 -0.78 5.15
CA ILE A 851 28.68 -0.16 4.10
C ILE A 851 28.26 -1.26 3.13
N THR A 852 26.95 -1.40 2.94
CA THR A 852 26.36 -2.50 2.17
C THR A 852 25.15 -2.01 1.36
N SER A 853 24.69 -2.82 0.42
CA SER A 853 23.48 -2.53 -0.32
C SER A 853 22.24 -2.65 0.57
N GLU A 854 21.35 -1.68 0.47
CA GLU A 854 20.00 -1.76 1.02
C GLU A 854 19.14 -2.76 0.22
N CYS A 855 19.35 -2.78 -1.09
CA CYS A 855 18.53 -3.53 -2.03
C CYS A 855 19.11 -4.93 -2.29
N GLY A 856 18.29 -5.83 -2.85
CA GLY A 856 18.73 -7.14 -3.37
C GLY A 856 19.57 -7.06 -4.66
N SER A 857 20.33 -5.97 -4.85
CA SER A 857 21.14 -5.65 -6.02
C SER A 857 22.35 -4.80 -5.60
N PHE A 858 23.31 -4.60 -6.49
CA PHE A 858 24.46 -3.74 -6.17
C PHE A 858 24.07 -2.27 -5.96
N TRP A 859 24.77 -1.59 -5.05
CA TRP A 859 24.91 -0.13 -5.05
C TRP A 859 26.15 0.28 -5.85
N GLU A 860 26.30 1.56 -6.21
CA GLU A 860 27.35 1.98 -7.16
C GLU A 860 28.76 1.92 -6.57
N GLY A 861 28.91 2.15 -5.26
CA GLY A 861 30.19 2.17 -4.56
C GLY A 861 30.69 3.56 -4.18
N ILE A 862 31.98 3.66 -3.86
CA ILE A 862 32.63 4.90 -3.40
C ILE A 862 33.51 5.48 -4.50
N GLU A 863 33.33 6.76 -4.82
CA GLU A 863 34.23 7.53 -5.68
C GLU A 863 35.13 8.44 -4.84
N ILE A 864 36.44 8.31 -5.03
CA ILE A 864 37.45 9.12 -4.35
C ILE A 864 38.07 10.05 -5.37
N TRP A 865 37.60 11.30 -5.40
CA TRP A 865 38.02 12.27 -6.39
C TRP A 865 39.38 12.87 -6.03
N GLY A 866 40.16 13.12 -7.07
CA GLY A 866 41.53 13.62 -6.95
C GLY A 866 41.82 14.77 -7.89
N ASN A 867 43.08 15.20 -7.93
CA ASN A 867 43.59 16.08 -8.97
C ASN A 867 44.78 15.39 -9.65
N SER A 868 44.59 15.02 -10.93
CA SER A 868 45.57 14.30 -11.76
C SER A 868 46.89 15.03 -11.93
N ALA A 869 46.89 16.37 -11.87
CA ALA A 869 48.07 17.20 -12.06
C ALA A 869 48.85 17.48 -10.76
N GLN A 870 48.34 17.04 -9.61
CA GLN A 870 48.91 17.35 -8.30
C GLN A 870 49.40 16.12 -7.58
N THR A 871 50.43 16.28 -6.75
CA THR A 871 50.96 15.20 -5.90
C THR A 871 49.89 14.74 -4.89
N GLN A 872 49.96 13.49 -4.43
CA GLN A 872 49.05 12.94 -3.40
C GLN A 872 49.30 13.57 -2.02
N THR A 873 48.86 14.81 -1.81
CA THR A 873 48.80 15.47 -0.49
C THR A 873 47.35 15.60 -0.05
N GLN A 874 47.12 15.76 1.25
CA GLN A 874 45.78 15.75 1.85
C GLN A 874 44.84 16.80 1.23
N GLY A 875 45.34 17.94 0.73
CA GLY A 875 44.50 18.99 0.13
C GLY A 875 44.16 18.81 -1.36
N HIS A 876 44.80 17.87 -2.07
CA HIS A 876 44.59 17.68 -3.51
C HIS A 876 43.86 16.39 -3.86
N GLN A 877 43.66 15.51 -2.87
CA GLN A 877 43.10 14.18 -3.07
C GLN A 877 42.08 13.89 -1.97
N GLY A 878 40.97 13.25 -2.33
CA GLY A 878 40.09 12.60 -1.37
C GLY A 878 40.80 11.40 -0.74
N THR A 879 40.44 11.07 0.50
CA THR A 879 41.04 9.92 1.21
C THR A 879 39.97 9.02 1.82
N LEU A 880 40.06 7.72 1.52
CA LEU A 880 39.33 6.67 2.23
C LEU A 880 40.27 5.96 3.21
N ILE A 881 39.84 5.83 4.46
CA ILE A 881 40.53 5.07 5.50
C ILE A 881 39.61 3.96 5.97
N MET A 882 40.05 2.71 5.89
CA MET A 882 39.33 1.54 6.44
C MET A 882 40.19 0.86 7.49
N LYS A 883 39.62 0.59 8.66
CA LYS A 883 40.34 -0.03 9.79
C LYS A 883 39.41 -0.79 10.73
N ASN A 884 40.03 -1.56 11.62
CA ASN A 884 39.36 -2.22 12.76
C ASN A 884 38.17 -3.12 12.38
N GLY A 885 38.28 -3.86 11.29
CA GLY A 885 37.24 -4.77 10.81
C GLY A 885 36.20 -4.12 9.91
N ALA A 886 36.48 -2.93 9.36
CA ALA A 886 35.60 -2.24 8.42
C ALA A 886 35.22 -3.13 7.22
N VAL A 887 33.96 -3.05 6.79
CA VAL A 887 33.42 -3.86 5.69
C VAL A 887 32.85 -2.97 4.59
N LEU A 888 33.25 -3.22 3.34
CA LEU A 888 32.58 -2.73 2.13
C LEU A 888 32.07 -3.92 1.33
N GLU A 889 30.75 -4.02 1.16
CA GLU A 889 30.17 -5.18 0.51
C GLU A 889 28.98 -4.85 -0.40
N ASN A 890 28.67 -5.82 -1.27
CA ASN A 890 27.54 -5.77 -2.19
C ASN A 890 27.52 -4.51 -3.08
N ALA A 891 28.68 -3.99 -3.45
CA ALA A 891 28.83 -2.88 -4.40
C ALA A 891 29.17 -3.37 -5.80
N HIS A 892 28.76 -2.61 -6.81
CA HIS A 892 29.19 -2.84 -8.18
C HIS A 892 30.69 -2.54 -8.31
N GLU A 893 31.10 -1.35 -7.87
CA GLU A 893 32.50 -0.90 -7.86
C GLU A 893 32.84 -0.31 -6.50
N ALA A 894 33.20 -1.15 -5.52
CA ALA A 894 33.20 -0.74 -4.12
C ALA A 894 34.05 0.51 -3.85
N VAL A 895 35.19 0.65 -4.53
CA VAL A 895 36.01 1.87 -4.49
C VAL A 895 36.62 2.19 -5.85
N ARG A 896 36.35 3.38 -6.39
CA ARG A 896 37.03 4.00 -7.53
C ARG A 896 37.87 5.17 -7.05
N VAL A 897 39.17 5.22 -7.37
CA VAL A 897 40.02 6.38 -7.01
C VAL A 897 40.00 7.52 -8.05
N TRP A 898 38.86 7.69 -8.70
CA TRP A 898 38.63 8.70 -9.73
C TRP A 898 37.15 8.99 -9.89
N LYS A 899 36.84 10.07 -10.60
CA LYS A 899 35.48 10.39 -11.06
C LYS A 899 35.27 9.85 -12.48
N PRO A 900 34.31 8.91 -12.69
CA PRO A 900 33.96 8.42 -14.03
C PRO A 900 33.75 9.55 -15.04
N ASP A 901 34.26 9.35 -16.26
CA ASP A 901 34.22 10.30 -17.39
C ASP A 901 34.98 11.63 -17.18
N ASP A 902 35.76 11.75 -16.09
CA ASP A 902 36.55 12.94 -15.78
C ASP A 902 38.01 12.57 -15.44
N TRP A 903 38.84 12.50 -16.49
CA TRP A 903 40.27 12.17 -16.39
C TRP A 903 41.10 13.21 -15.62
N ALA A 904 40.57 14.42 -15.38
CA ALA A 904 41.26 15.39 -14.54
C ALA A 904 41.16 15.02 -13.06
N SER A 905 40.15 14.23 -12.70
CA SER A 905 39.72 13.93 -11.33
C SER A 905 40.19 12.55 -10.84
N THR A 906 41.47 12.20 -11.07
CA THR A 906 42.11 10.94 -10.64
C THR A 906 43.10 11.14 -9.50
N GLY A 907 43.44 10.08 -8.76
CA GLY A 907 44.60 10.06 -7.86
C GLY A 907 44.27 9.92 -6.37
N GLY A 908 42.99 9.70 -6.04
CA GLY A 908 42.50 9.48 -4.68
C GLY A 908 43.33 8.48 -3.85
N ILE A 909 43.24 8.57 -2.53
CA ILE A 909 44.07 7.81 -1.60
C ILE A 909 43.22 6.77 -0.86
N ILE A 910 43.67 5.51 -0.83
CA ILE A 910 43.08 4.45 -0.01
C ILE A 910 44.09 3.98 1.04
N HIS A 911 43.70 4.01 2.31
CA HIS A 911 44.42 3.39 3.42
C HIS A 911 43.52 2.35 4.07
N ALA A 912 43.64 1.09 3.64
CA ALA A 912 42.85 -0.01 4.19
C ALA A 912 43.74 -0.93 5.06
N THR A 913 43.30 -1.20 6.28
CA THR A 913 43.96 -2.08 7.25
C THR A 913 42.94 -2.98 7.93
N ASN A 914 43.20 -4.27 8.11
CA ASN A 914 42.29 -5.17 8.85
C ASN A 914 40.81 -4.98 8.43
N SER A 915 40.52 -5.12 7.13
CA SER A 915 39.25 -4.72 6.51
C SER A 915 38.76 -5.75 5.50
N PHE A 916 37.47 -5.74 5.18
CA PHE A 916 36.83 -6.73 4.33
C PHE A 916 36.17 -6.07 3.11
N PHE A 917 36.42 -6.64 1.94
CA PHE A 917 35.72 -6.35 0.70
C PHE A 917 34.97 -7.62 0.30
N ARG A 918 33.65 -7.65 0.47
CA ARG A 918 32.87 -8.87 0.30
C ARG A 918 31.82 -8.73 -0.79
N ASN A 919 31.67 -9.74 -1.63
CA ASN A 919 30.61 -9.84 -2.64
C ASN A 919 30.49 -8.60 -3.54
N ASN A 920 31.60 -7.90 -3.78
CA ASN A 920 31.63 -6.78 -4.72
C ASN A 920 31.90 -7.30 -6.14
N TRP A 921 31.28 -6.73 -7.17
CA TRP A 921 31.60 -7.13 -8.55
C TRP A 921 33.07 -6.78 -8.87
N ARG A 922 33.49 -5.56 -8.52
CA ARG A 922 34.90 -5.18 -8.35
C ARG A 922 35.10 -4.47 -7.02
N SER A 923 36.18 -4.78 -6.30
CA SER A 923 36.41 -4.17 -4.97
C SER A 923 37.18 -2.86 -5.03
N ILE A 924 38.27 -2.76 -5.79
CA ILE A 924 39.03 -1.52 -5.92
C ILE A 924 39.46 -1.31 -7.36
N GLU A 925 39.24 -0.10 -7.88
CA GLU A 925 39.69 0.35 -9.19
C GLU A 925 40.65 1.54 -9.07
N TYR A 926 41.88 1.32 -9.54
CA TYR A 926 42.84 2.38 -9.84
C TYR A 926 42.94 2.61 -11.34
N ILE A 927 42.88 3.88 -11.73
CA ILE A 927 43.05 4.34 -13.10
C ILE A 927 44.23 5.31 -13.21
N PHE A 928 44.60 5.64 -14.45
CA PHE A 928 45.73 6.46 -14.86
C PHE A 928 45.99 7.63 -13.90
N TYR A 929 47.14 7.59 -13.21
CA TYR A 929 47.58 8.66 -12.33
C TYR A 929 49.09 8.62 -12.11
N HIS A 930 49.74 9.76 -12.34
CA HIS A 930 51.17 9.97 -12.05
C HIS A 930 51.34 11.04 -10.98
N SER A 931 51.90 10.66 -9.82
CA SER A 931 52.21 11.62 -8.77
C SER A 931 53.55 12.28 -9.05
N LEU A 932 53.55 13.51 -9.56
CA LEU A 932 54.78 14.22 -9.89
C LEU A 932 55.18 15.19 -8.77
N THR A 933 56.48 15.26 -8.47
CA THR A 933 57.08 16.37 -7.71
C THR A 933 57.07 17.66 -8.53
N SER A 934 57.34 18.82 -7.91
CA SER A 934 57.55 20.10 -8.60
C SER A 934 58.65 20.05 -9.68
N ASN A 935 59.54 19.06 -9.62
CA ASN A 935 60.64 18.86 -10.57
C ASN A 935 60.33 17.77 -11.61
N ASN A 936 59.06 17.38 -11.78
CA ASN A 936 58.62 16.31 -12.71
C ASN A 936 59.16 14.90 -12.41
N ASN A 937 59.71 14.64 -11.23
CA ASN A 937 60.04 13.28 -10.81
C ASN A 937 58.79 12.56 -10.30
N GLU A 938 58.55 11.36 -10.79
CA GLU A 938 57.44 10.51 -10.34
C GLU A 938 57.68 9.93 -8.94
N ILE A 939 56.62 9.95 -8.13
CA ILE A 939 56.58 9.45 -6.77
C ILE A 939 55.58 8.30 -6.71
N LYS A 940 55.93 7.27 -5.94
CA LYS A 940 55.06 6.13 -5.66
C LYS A 940 53.75 6.56 -4.99
N ASN A 941 52.67 5.88 -5.36
CA ASN A 941 51.35 6.04 -4.77
C ASN A 941 51.39 5.88 -3.24
N LYS A 942 50.69 6.76 -2.53
CA LYS A 942 50.63 6.79 -1.06
C LYS A 942 49.59 5.83 -0.49
N GLY A 943 48.74 5.25 -1.32
CA GLY A 943 47.78 4.23 -0.92
C GLY A 943 48.44 2.92 -0.49
N TYR A 944 47.77 2.20 0.40
CA TYR A 944 48.15 0.86 0.82
C TYR A 944 46.94 0.06 1.30
N ILE A 945 47.00 -1.25 1.11
CA ILE A 945 46.00 -2.23 1.51
C ILE A 945 46.74 -3.30 2.32
N ALA A 946 46.41 -3.46 3.60
CA ALA A 946 47.13 -4.34 4.49
C ALA A 946 46.16 -5.18 5.34
N ASP A 947 46.43 -6.47 5.49
CA ASP A 947 45.60 -7.35 6.32
C ASP A 947 44.11 -7.32 5.89
N CYS A 948 43.84 -7.18 4.58
CA CYS A 948 42.48 -7.08 4.06
C CYS A 948 42.05 -8.39 3.39
N GLU A 949 40.74 -8.69 3.42
CA GLU A 949 40.18 -9.87 2.77
C GLU A 949 39.18 -9.49 1.68
N PHE A 950 39.39 -10.03 0.49
CA PHE A 950 38.54 -9.90 -0.70
C PHE A 950 37.83 -11.24 -0.90
N THR A 951 36.52 -11.27 -0.72
CA THR A 951 35.76 -12.53 -0.64
C THR A 951 34.52 -12.53 -1.52
N TRP A 952 34.23 -13.68 -2.13
CA TRP A 952 32.98 -13.95 -2.85
C TRP A 952 32.36 -15.22 -2.30
N ASP A 953 31.09 -15.18 -1.90
CA ASP A 953 30.33 -16.33 -1.40
C ASP A 953 28.99 -16.47 -2.13
N ASP A 954 28.17 -17.43 -1.70
CA ASP A 954 26.91 -17.78 -2.36
C ASP A 954 25.85 -16.67 -2.32
N ASN A 955 26.09 -15.56 -1.60
CA ASN A 955 25.23 -14.38 -1.62
C ASN A 955 25.61 -13.37 -2.72
N PHE A 956 26.63 -13.64 -3.54
CA PHE A 956 27.04 -12.75 -4.62
C PHE A 956 25.95 -12.63 -5.71
N PHE A 957 25.53 -11.39 -6.04
CA PHE A 957 24.35 -11.14 -6.88
C PHE A 957 24.48 -11.51 -8.37
N ARG A 958 25.71 -11.72 -8.88
CA ARG A 958 25.96 -12.01 -10.29
C ARG A 958 26.58 -13.39 -10.49
N SER A 959 26.44 -13.90 -11.71
CA SER A 959 27.12 -15.14 -12.11
C SER A 959 28.62 -14.94 -12.33
N ASP A 960 29.06 -13.73 -12.62
CA ASP A 960 30.40 -13.33 -13.03
C ASP A 960 30.95 -12.25 -12.08
N ALA A 961 32.11 -12.51 -11.46
CA ALA A 961 32.83 -11.52 -10.66
C ALA A 961 34.01 -10.98 -11.48
N ALA A 962 34.31 -9.68 -11.38
CA ALA A 962 35.39 -9.07 -12.16
C ALA A 962 36.75 -9.31 -11.50
N CYS A 963 37.11 -8.52 -10.49
CA CYS A 963 38.37 -8.69 -9.77
C CYS A 963 38.36 -8.08 -8.37
N GLY A 964 39.30 -8.50 -7.52
CA GLY A 964 39.56 -7.84 -6.25
C GLY A 964 40.08 -6.42 -6.48
N ILE A 965 41.25 -6.30 -7.12
CA ILE A 965 41.88 -5.00 -7.39
C ILE A 965 42.20 -4.90 -8.88
N SER A 966 41.82 -3.80 -9.53
CA SER A 966 42.32 -3.40 -10.84
C SER A 966 43.30 -2.23 -10.72
N LEU A 967 44.41 -2.30 -11.48
CA LEU A 967 45.48 -1.30 -11.50
C LEU A 967 45.81 -0.93 -12.96
N PHE A 968 45.42 0.26 -13.39
CA PHE A 968 45.68 0.74 -14.76
C PHE A 968 46.56 1.99 -14.73
N HIS A 969 47.79 1.91 -15.27
CA HIS A 969 48.74 3.05 -15.33
C HIS A 969 48.96 3.77 -13.99
N VAL A 970 49.27 2.99 -12.95
CA VAL A 970 49.60 3.51 -11.61
C VAL A 970 50.89 2.90 -11.08
N ASN A 971 51.67 3.68 -10.34
CA ASN A 971 52.96 3.24 -9.80
C ASN A 971 53.01 3.37 -8.27
N GLY A 972 53.37 2.28 -7.58
CA GLY A 972 53.70 2.27 -6.17
C GLY A 972 52.59 1.86 -5.20
N VAL A 973 51.48 1.27 -5.69
CA VAL A 973 50.43 0.71 -4.81
C VAL A 973 51.00 -0.47 -4.02
N ARG A 974 50.67 -0.56 -2.73
CA ARG A 974 51.24 -1.55 -1.80
C ARG A 974 50.15 -2.43 -1.20
N ILE A 975 50.30 -3.74 -1.35
CA ILE A 975 49.37 -4.77 -0.88
C ILE A 975 50.12 -5.70 0.08
N TYR A 976 49.64 -5.83 1.30
CA TYR A 976 50.29 -6.58 2.38
C TYR A 976 49.35 -7.58 3.05
N ARG A 977 49.81 -8.80 3.30
CA ARG A 977 49.08 -9.85 4.06
C ARG A 977 47.58 -9.94 3.74
N SER A 978 47.22 -9.72 2.48
CA SER A 978 45.81 -9.64 2.07
C SER A 978 45.40 -10.93 1.39
N LYS A 979 44.12 -11.28 1.51
CA LYS A 979 43.56 -12.53 1.00
C LYS A 979 42.54 -12.27 -0.09
N PHE A 980 42.51 -13.12 -1.11
CA PHE A 980 41.58 -13.10 -2.24
C PHE A 980 40.99 -14.50 -2.39
N ILE A 981 39.72 -14.67 -2.03
CA ILE A 981 39.13 -16.00 -1.84
C ILE A 981 37.74 -16.06 -2.47
N ASP A 982 37.54 -16.97 -3.42
CA ASP A 982 36.21 -17.32 -3.92
C ASP A 982 35.69 -18.58 -3.19
N ASN A 983 34.76 -18.38 -2.28
CA ASN A 983 34.09 -19.39 -1.47
C ASN A 983 32.77 -19.87 -2.09
N ARG A 984 32.38 -19.39 -3.28
CA ARG A 984 31.16 -19.85 -3.95
C ARG A 984 31.18 -21.36 -4.17
N THR A 985 30.13 -22.02 -3.72
CA THR A 985 29.96 -23.48 -3.83
C THR A 985 29.68 -23.90 -5.27
N TYR A 986 29.00 -23.02 -6.03
CA TYR A 986 28.71 -23.22 -7.45
C TYR A 986 29.12 -22.00 -8.28
N VAL A 987 29.85 -22.25 -9.36
CA VAL A 987 30.19 -21.25 -10.38
C VAL A 987 30.00 -21.91 -11.76
N ALA A 988 29.20 -21.30 -12.63
CA ALA A 988 28.74 -21.90 -13.89
C ALA A 988 29.89 -22.28 -14.83
N THR A 989 30.94 -21.45 -14.90
CA THR A 989 32.17 -21.73 -15.65
C THR A 989 33.39 -21.28 -14.84
N TRP A 990 34.58 -21.83 -15.13
CA TRP A 990 35.79 -21.40 -14.41
C TRP A 990 36.18 -19.94 -14.68
N THR A 991 35.87 -19.42 -15.86
CA THR A 991 36.09 -18.01 -16.25
C THR A 991 35.11 -17.03 -15.58
N ASN A 992 34.09 -17.55 -14.89
CA ASN A 992 33.21 -16.72 -14.05
C ASN A 992 33.77 -16.53 -12.62
N ARG A 993 34.90 -17.18 -12.30
CA ARG A 993 35.64 -16.93 -11.05
C ARG A 993 36.37 -15.58 -11.15
N PRO A 994 36.52 -14.83 -10.05
CA PRO A 994 37.17 -13.53 -10.10
C PRO A 994 38.67 -13.66 -10.34
N ILE A 995 39.25 -12.56 -10.82
CA ILE A 995 40.70 -12.33 -10.78
C ILE A 995 41.08 -11.68 -9.44
N GLY A 996 42.14 -12.12 -8.77
CA GLY A 996 42.58 -11.51 -7.52
C GLY A 996 43.04 -10.06 -7.74
N ILE A 997 44.10 -9.90 -8.54
CA ILE A 997 44.62 -8.60 -8.97
C ILE A 997 44.78 -8.59 -10.49
N LYS A 998 44.20 -7.58 -11.16
CA LYS A 998 44.36 -7.34 -12.60
C LYS A 998 45.12 -6.05 -12.83
N SER A 999 46.14 -6.05 -13.68
CA SER A 999 46.92 -4.85 -13.96
C SER A 999 47.37 -4.69 -15.40
N ILE A 1000 47.45 -3.42 -15.82
CA ILE A 1000 47.97 -3.00 -17.12
C ILE A 1000 48.86 -1.77 -16.90
N ASP A 1001 50.12 -1.85 -17.31
CA ASP A 1001 51.13 -0.78 -17.23
C ASP A 1001 51.28 -0.22 -15.80
N ALA A 1002 51.21 -1.07 -14.78
CA ALA A 1002 51.22 -0.65 -13.36
C ALA A 1002 52.39 -1.25 -12.55
N GLY A 1003 52.94 -0.44 -11.65
CA GLY A 1003 53.94 -0.87 -10.65
C GLY A 1003 53.32 -1.03 -9.26
N TYR A 1004 53.52 -2.18 -8.63
CA TYR A 1004 52.96 -2.47 -7.31
C TYR A 1004 53.69 -3.63 -6.63
N SER A 1005 53.46 -3.78 -5.32
CA SER A 1005 54.01 -4.89 -4.54
C SER A 1005 52.95 -5.65 -3.76
N VAL A 1006 53.03 -6.98 -3.80
CA VAL A 1006 52.21 -7.93 -3.03
C VAL A 1006 53.13 -8.69 -2.08
N ILE A 1007 53.04 -8.42 -0.77
CA ILE A 1007 54.03 -8.90 0.20
C ILE A 1007 53.41 -9.42 1.50
N GLY A 1008 53.65 -10.69 1.86
CA GLY A 1008 53.15 -11.27 3.13
C GLY A 1008 53.98 -10.93 4.39
N ARG A 1009 55.25 -10.54 4.25
CA ARG A 1009 56.25 -10.66 5.35
C ARG A 1009 56.73 -9.36 6.03
N TYR A 1010 56.03 -8.23 5.89
CA TYR A 1010 56.44 -6.95 6.49
C TYR A 1010 55.60 -6.50 7.70
N ALA A 1011 56.23 -6.19 8.83
CA ALA A 1011 55.52 -5.86 10.07
C ALA A 1011 54.70 -4.56 10.08
N SER A 1012 54.93 -3.60 9.16
CA SER A 1012 54.16 -2.35 9.13
C SER A 1012 53.93 -1.79 7.72
N PRO A 1013 52.69 -1.38 7.37
CA PRO A 1013 52.38 -0.72 6.11
C PRO A 1013 52.87 0.74 6.03
N THR A 1014 53.31 1.33 7.15
CA THR A 1014 53.72 2.74 7.26
C THR A 1014 55.23 2.98 7.20
N LEU A 1015 56.04 1.95 6.90
CA LEU A 1015 57.50 2.09 6.83
C LEU A 1015 57.92 3.10 5.72
N PRO A 1016 58.86 4.03 6.01
CA PRO A 1016 59.39 4.95 5.01
C PRO A 1016 60.06 4.21 3.84
N GLN A 1017 59.80 4.67 2.61
CA GLN A 1017 60.25 4.04 1.35
C GLN A 1017 61.78 3.87 1.20
N ASN A 1018 62.58 4.44 2.10
CA ASN A 1018 64.03 4.60 1.95
C ASN A 1018 64.86 3.80 2.98
N GLN A 1019 64.25 2.89 3.75
CA GLN A 1019 64.99 2.02 4.68
C GLN A 1019 65.16 0.60 4.12
N ASN A 1020 66.26 -0.03 4.53
CA ASN A 1020 66.67 -1.37 4.11
C ASN A 1020 65.59 -2.38 4.54
N GLN A 1021 64.71 -2.76 3.61
CA GLN A 1021 63.47 -3.48 3.93
C GLN A 1021 63.74 -4.87 4.54
N ASP A 1022 64.89 -5.49 4.23
CA ASP A 1022 65.30 -6.77 4.83
C ASP A 1022 65.43 -6.74 6.37
N ALA A 1023 65.60 -5.57 6.99
CA ALA A 1023 65.69 -5.44 8.45
C ALA A 1023 64.36 -5.65 9.19
N TYR A 1024 63.22 -5.64 8.48
CA TYR A 1024 61.88 -5.83 9.04
C TYR A 1024 61.25 -7.19 8.66
N PHE A 1025 62.11 -8.15 8.28
CA PHE A 1025 61.77 -9.52 7.94
C PHE A 1025 61.23 -10.29 9.16
N ASN A 1026 60.01 -10.81 9.04
CA ASN A 1026 59.48 -11.80 9.99
C ASN A 1026 58.86 -12.98 9.22
N PRO A 1027 59.53 -14.15 9.18
CA PRO A 1027 59.06 -15.32 8.44
C PRO A 1027 57.83 -16.00 9.07
N ASN A 1028 57.43 -15.60 10.28
CA ASN A 1028 56.22 -16.10 10.94
C ASN A 1028 54.97 -15.29 10.58
N LEU A 1029 55.09 -14.24 9.77
CA LEU A 1029 53.93 -13.47 9.30
C LEU A 1029 53.16 -14.23 8.22
N PRO A 1030 51.83 -14.08 8.18
CA PRO A 1030 50.97 -14.80 7.23
C PRO A 1030 51.24 -14.40 5.77
N TYR A 1031 50.90 -15.29 4.86
CA TYR A 1031 51.00 -15.05 3.42
C TYR A 1031 49.98 -14.00 2.95
N CYS A 1032 50.23 -13.37 1.80
CA CYS A 1032 49.08 -12.97 0.99
C CYS A 1032 48.48 -14.23 0.37
N GLU A 1033 47.17 -14.40 0.39
CA GLU A 1033 46.52 -15.65 -0.04
C GLU A 1033 45.64 -15.41 -1.27
N PHE A 1034 45.71 -16.30 -2.24
CA PHE A 1034 44.89 -16.30 -3.46
C PHE A 1034 44.31 -17.69 -3.62
N LYS A 1035 42.98 -17.82 -3.57
CA LYS A 1035 42.33 -19.13 -3.48
C LYS A 1035 41.08 -19.24 -4.36
N ASN A 1036 41.00 -20.33 -5.13
CA ASN A 1036 39.86 -20.66 -6.01
C ASN A 1036 39.53 -19.56 -7.04
N LEU A 1037 40.54 -18.92 -7.63
CA LEU A 1037 40.36 -17.81 -8.56
C LEU A 1037 40.52 -18.26 -10.02
N GLU A 1038 39.99 -17.49 -10.96
CA GLU A 1038 40.32 -17.69 -12.38
C GLU A 1038 41.83 -17.45 -12.55
N ILE A 1039 42.29 -16.29 -12.07
CA ILE A 1039 43.69 -15.89 -12.04
C ILE A 1039 43.98 -15.22 -10.67
N GLY A 1040 45.04 -15.63 -9.99
CA GLY A 1040 45.49 -14.96 -8.77
C GLY A 1040 45.96 -13.53 -9.06
N ILE A 1041 46.97 -13.40 -9.93
CA ILE A 1041 47.46 -12.11 -10.43
C ILE A 1041 47.59 -12.16 -11.96
N ASP A 1042 46.86 -11.28 -12.65
CA ASP A 1042 46.96 -11.04 -14.08
C ASP A 1042 47.62 -9.68 -14.30
N ALA A 1043 48.84 -9.67 -14.85
CA ALA A 1043 49.63 -8.45 -15.00
C ALA A 1043 50.22 -8.34 -16.41
N SER A 1044 50.04 -7.17 -17.01
CA SER A 1044 50.53 -6.87 -18.36
C SER A 1044 51.20 -5.51 -18.44
N ASN A 1045 52.29 -5.39 -19.21
CA ASN A 1045 52.87 -4.08 -19.56
C ASN A 1045 52.96 -3.94 -21.08
N ALA A 1046 52.57 -2.80 -21.63
CA ALA A 1046 52.76 -2.45 -23.03
C ALA A 1046 53.81 -1.35 -23.21
N SER A 1047 54.01 -0.51 -22.19
CA SER A 1047 54.78 0.73 -22.33
C SER A 1047 55.57 1.18 -21.10
N SER A 1048 55.34 0.61 -19.90
CA SER A 1048 55.98 1.07 -18.67
C SER A 1048 57.09 0.14 -18.12
N SER A 1049 58.09 0.73 -17.45
CA SER A 1049 59.17 0.03 -16.73
C SER A 1049 58.93 0.02 -15.21
N PHE A 1050 57.67 0.05 -14.78
CA PHE A 1050 57.36 0.16 -13.36
C PHE A 1050 57.64 -1.15 -12.62
N PRO A 1051 58.17 -1.07 -11.38
CA PRO A 1051 58.57 -2.26 -10.63
C PRO A 1051 57.36 -3.09 -10.18
N PHE A 1052 57.44 -4.39 -10.43
CA PHE A 1052 56.44 -5.39 -10.03
C PHE A 1052 57.09 -6.41 -9.08
N LEU A 1053 56.48 -6.62 -7.92
CA LEU A 1053 56.99 -7.54 -6.89
C LEU A 1053 55.88 -8.40 -6.28
N VAL A 1054 56.06 -9.72 -6.32
CA VAL A 1054 55.23 -10.68 -5.59
C VAL A 1054 56.11 -11.52 -4.69
N ASP A 1055 55.88 -11.45 -3.38
CA ASP A 1055 56.79 -11.98 -2.39
C ASP A 1055 56.07 -12.54 -1.15
N ASN A 1056 56.39 -13.78 -0.78
CA ASN A 1056 55.76 -14.46 0.35
C ASN A 1056 54.22 -14.50 0.24
N SER A 1057 53.73 -14.99 -0.89
CA SER A 1057 52.30 -15.19 -1.19
C SER A 1057 51.99 -16.67 -1.46
N GLN A 1058 50.76 -17.08 -1.21
CA GLN A 1058 50.24 -18.43 -1.47
C GLN A 1058 49.13 -18.40 -2.51
N PHE A 1059 49.23 -19.25 -3.52
CA PHE A 1059 48.25 -19.42 -4.59
C PHE A 1059 47.72 -20.86 -4.55
N GLU A 1060 46.47 -21.03 -4.15
CA GLU A 1060 45.81 -22.33 -4.02
C GLU A 1060 44.68 -22.44 -5.05
N ASN A 1061 44.71 -23.49 -5.87
CA ASN A 1061 43.61 -23.82 -6.81
C ASN A 1061 43.19 -22.66 -7.73
N CYS A 1062 44.17 -21.88 -8.21
CA CYS A 1062 43.93 -20.82 -9.19
C CYS A 1062 44.16 -21.38 -10.60
N GLY A 1063 43.34 -20.96 -11.58
CA GLY A 1063 43.55 -21.33 -12.99
C GLY A 1063 44.93 -20.89 -13.49
N TYR A 1064 45.27 -19.64 -13.16
CA TYR A 1064 46.64 -19.13 -13.15
C TYR A 1064 47.01 -18.61 -11.75
N GLY A 1065 48.17 -18.98 -11.20
CA GLY A 1065 48.64 -18.36 -9.96
C GLY A 1065 49.06 -16.91 -10.22
N VAL A 1066 50.10 -16.74 -11.02
CA VAL A 1066 50.56 -15.45 -11.53
C VAL A 1066 50.74 -15.56 -13.05
N TYR A 1067 50.06 -14.70 -13.80
CA TYR A 1067 50.18 -14.55 -15.25
C TYR A 1067 50.79 -13.19 -15.57
N LEU A 1068 51.93 -13.20 -16.26
CA LEU A 1068 52.65 -12.00 -16.67
C LEU A 1068 52.75 -11.97 -18.19
N SER A 1069 52.37 -10.83 -18.79
CA SER A 1069 52.52 -10.60 -20.22
C SER A 1069 53.26 -9.30 -20.54
N SER A 1070 54.24 -9.37 -21.43
CA SER A 1070 55.02 -8.22 -21.91
C SER A 1070 55.69 -7.38 -20.79
N HIS A 1071 55.98 -8.00 -19.64
CA HIS A 1071 56.53 -7.31 -18.47
C HIS A 1071 58.07 -7.26 -18.50
N TRP A 1072 58.64 -6.13 -18.08
CA TRP A 1072 60.08 -5.94 -17.86
C TRP A 1072 60.41 -5.88 -16.36
N ASP A 1073 61.47 -6.56 -15.92
CA ASP A 1073 62.01 -6.53 -14.55
C ASP A 1073 61.03 -6.96 -13.42
N ALA A 1074 60.18 -7.95 -13.72
CA ALA A 1074 59.24 -8.51 -12.73
C ALA A 1074 59.96 -9.41 -11.70
N THR A 1075 59.67 -9.25 -10.41
CA THR A 1075 60.23 -10.09 -9.35
C THR A 1075 59.15 -10.94 -8.67
N VAL A 1076 59.28 -12.27 -8.72
CA VAL A 1076 58.35 -13.23 -8.12
C VAL A 1076 59.12 -14.23 -7.26
N ILE A 1077 59.12 -14.06 -5.94
CA ILE A 1077 60.04 -14.76 -5.05
C ILE A 1077 59.38 -15.29 -3.78
N ARG A 1078 59.83 -16.46 -3.28
CA ARG A 1078 59.38 -17.07 -2.02
C ARG A 1078 57.87 -17.29 -1.90
N ASN A 1079 57.20 -17.58 -3.02
CA ASN A 1079 55.78 -17.87 -3.05
C ASN A 1079 55.51 -19.37 -3.00
N LYS A 1080 54.31 -19.75 -2.55
CA LYS A 1080 53.83 -21.13 -2.53
C LYS A 1080 52.70 -21.28 -3.55
N PHE A 1081 52.82 -22.24 -4.46
CA PHE A 1081 51.79 -22.55 -5.44
C PHE A 1081 51.28 -23.97 -5.22
N GLU A 1082 49.97 -24.13 -5.13
CA GLU A 1082 49.32 -25.40 -4.82
C GLU A 1082 48.19 -25.69 -5.80
N ALA A 1083 48.25 -26.88 -6.40
CA ALA A 1083 47.26 -27.36 -7.36
C ALA A 1083 46.63 -28.67 -6.86
N ASN A 1084 45.29 -28.73 -6.78
CA ASN A 1084 44.49 -29.86 -6.28
C ASN A 1084 43.53 -30.42 -7.36
N ASN A 1085 42.77 -31.47 -7.04
CA ASN A 1085 42.00 -32.28 -8.01
C ASN A 1085 40.70 -31.65 -8.52
N ASN A 1086 40.32 -30.46 -8.04
CA ASN A 1086 39.06 -29.80 -8.38
C ASN A 1086 39.16 -28.96 -9.67
N LYS A 1087 39.77 -29.52 -10.73
CA LYS A 1087 39.88 -28.84 -12.03
C LYS A 1087 38.61 -29.06 -12.89
N PRO A 1088 38.13 -28.06 -13.64
CA PRO A 1088 37.08 -28.27 -14.63
C PRO A 1088 37.57 -29.16 -15.77
N SER A 1089 36.66 -29.98 -16.32
CA SER A 1089 36.93 -30.84 -17.48
C SER A 1089 37.38 -30.07 -18.75
N ALA A 1090 37.09 -28.77 -18.84
CA ALA A 1090 37.46 -27.91 -19.96
C ALA A 1090 38.88 -27.29 -19.87
N MET A 1091 39.57 -27.35 -18.73
CA MET A 1091 40.95 -26.85 -18.60
C MET A 1091 41.97 -28.00 -18.61
N PRO A 1092 42.83 -28.12 -19.64
CA PRO A 1092 43.79 -29.22 -19.71
C PRO A 1092 44.88 -29.10 -18.64
N TYR A 1093 45.27 -27.87 -18.25
CA TYR A 1093 46.30 -27.62 -17.24
C TYR A 1093 46.05 -26.37 -16.39
N MET A 1094 46.25 -26.45 -15.07
CA MET A 1094 46.44 -25.27 -14.20
C MET A 1094 47.87 -24.74 -14.37
N LYS A 1095 48.06 -23.42 -14.46
CA LYS A 1095 49.37 -22.80 -14.71
C LYS A 1095 49.78 -21.94 -13.52
N GLN A 1096 50.69 -22.43 -12.69
CA GLN A 1096 51.01 -21.75 -11.43
C GLN A 1096 51.73 -20.42 -11.67
N LEU A 1097 52.83 -20.42 -12.43
CA LEU A 1097 53.55 -19.21 -12.81
C LEU A 1097 53.74 -19.16 -14.33
N ASN A 1098 53.28 -18.09 -14.98
CA ASN A 1098 53.33 -17.94 -16.43
C ASN A 1098 53.97 -16.60 -16.83
N PHE A 1099 54.93 -16.67 -17.75
CA PHE A 1099 55.56 -15.52 -18.39
C PHE A 1099 55.36 -15.61 -19.91
N ASN A 1100 54.85 -14.55 -20.51
CA ASN A 1100 54.65 -14.45 -21.95
C ASN A 1100 55.20 -13.12 -22.46
N TRP A 1101 56.18 -13.11 -23.36
CA TRP A 1101 56.82 -11.86 -23.85
C TRP A 1101 57.55 -11.04 -22.77
N CYS A 1102 57.95 -11.65 -21.64
CA CYS A 1102 58.63 -10.94 -20.55
C CYS A 1102 60.17 -10.93 -20.69
N SER A 1103 60.83 -9.93 -20.09
CA SER A 1103 62.29 -9.78 -20.05
C SER A 1103 62.79 -9.31 -18.68
N GLY A 1104 64.03 -9.67 -18.31
CA GLY A 1104 64.72 -9.15 -17.12
C GLY A 1104 64.13 -9.64 -15.80
N TYR A 1105 63.27 -10.66 -15.79
CA TYR A 1105 62.54 -11.06 -14.58
C TYR A 1105 63.39 -11.90 -13.62
N LYS A 1106 63.03 -11.88 -12.34
CA LYS A 1106 63.66 -12.65 -11.26
C LYS A 1106 62.64 -13.57 -10.57
N VAL A 1107 62.95 -14.88 -10.55
CA VAL A 1107 62.18 -15.93 -9.86
C VAL A 1107 63.10 -16.70 -8.92
N GLU A 1108 62.80 -16.73 -7.62
CA GLU A 1108 63.71 -17.30 -6.60
C GLU A 1108 62.93 -17.85 -5.40
N GLY A 1109 63.26 -19.05 -4.94
CA GLY A 1109 62.75 -19.60 -3.67
C GLY A 1109 61.25 -19.94 -3.66
N ASN A 1110 60.62 -20.07 -4.83
CA ASN A 1110 59.20 -20.43 -4.94
C ASN A 1110 59.01 -21.94 -4.80
N VAL A 1111 57.96 -22.36 -4.10
CA VAL A 1111 57.59 -23.76 -3.89
C VAL A 1111 56.37 -24.11 -4.74
N PHE A 1112 56.47 -25.16 -5.55
CA PHE A 1112 55.39 -25.66 -6.40
C PHE A 1112 54.96 -27.05 -5.95
N ASN A 1113 53.78 -27.16 -5.34
CA ASN A 1113 53.20 -28.40 -4.84
C ASN A 1113 52.06 -28.87 -5.76
N ASN A 1114 52.34 -29.90 -6.55
CA ASN A 1114 51.38 -30.46 -7.51
C ASN A 1114 50.95 -31.85 -7.05
N SER A 1115 49.70 -31.97 -6.60
CA SER A 1115 49.12 -33.25 -6.18
C SER A 1115 48.48 -34.04 -7.32
N THR A 1116 48.49 -33.51 -8.56
CA THR A 1116 47.63 -33.97 -9.67
C THR A 1116 48.33 -34.03 -11.03
N PHE A 1117 47.87 -34.93 -11.92
CA PHE A 1117 48.21 -34.94 -13.35
C PHE A 1117 47.50 -33.75 -14.04
N GLY A 1118 48.21 -32.64 -14.23
CA GLY A 1118 47.67 -31.49 -14.96
C GLY A 1118 48.02 -30.10 -14.41
N ALA A 1119 49.08 -29.92 -13.63
CA ALA A 1119 49.56 -28.60 -13.22
C ALA A 1119 50.95 -28.31 -13.79
N LEU A 1120 51.13 -27.14 -14.41
CA LEU A 1120 52.42 -26.62 -14.89
C LEU A 1120 52.96 -25.65 -13.84
N GLY A 1121 54.16 -25.92 -13.32
CA GLY A 1121 54.79 -25.12 -12.27
C GLY A 1121 55.20 -23.73 -12.75
N CYS A 1122 56.26 -23.64 -13.54
CA CYS A 1122 56.70 -22.39 -14.18
C CYS A 1122 56.74 -22.59 -15.70
N LEU A 1123 56.14 -21.65 -16.43
CA LEU A 1123 55.98 -21.71 -17.88
C LEU A 1123 56.40 -20.39 -18.50
N VAL A 1124 57.35 -20.44 -19.43
CA VAL A 1124 57.93 -19.26 -20.08
C VAL A 1124 57.75 -19.38 -21.59
N TYR A 1125 57.17 -18.35 -22.19
CA TYR A 1125 56.97 -18.21 -23.63
C TYR A 1125 57.53 -16.88 -24.14
N ASN A 1126 58.20 -16.92 -25.28
CA ASN A 1126 58.67 -15.72 -26.01
C ASN A 1126 59.50 -14.75 -25.14
N SER A 1127 60.39 -15.28 -24.30
CA SER A 1127 61.23 -14.44 -23.46
C SER A 1127 62.15 -13.55 -24.31
N GLN A 1128 62.25 -12.28 -23.91
CA GLN A 1128 62.96 -11.22 -24.65
C GLN A 1128 64.45 -11.15 -24.26
N HIS A 1129 65.17 -10.14 -24.77
CA HIS A 1129 66.64 -10.12 -24.84
C HIS A 1129 67.39 -9.87 -23.51
N GLU A 1130 66.74 -9.33 -22.47
CA GLU A 1130 67.41 -9.04 -21.18
C GLU A 1130 67.67 -10.30 -20.32
N PRO A 1131 68.74 -10.33 -19.50
CA PRO A 1131 69.07 -11.49 -18.66
C PRO A 1131 67.96 -11.84 -17.66
N ASN A 1132 67.39 -13.04 -17.79
CA ASN A 1132 66.39 -13.57 -16.87
C ASN A 1132 67.02 -14.48 -15.81
N GLN A 1133 66.50 -14.43 -14.58
CA GLN A 1133 67.03 -15.17 -13.45
C GLN A 1133 65.96 -16.10 -12.86
N ILE A 1134 66.18 -17.42 -12.93
CA ILE A 1134 65.33 -18.42 -12.29
C ILE A 1134 66.21 -19.28 -11.39
N TYR A 1135 66.06 -19.12 -10.09
CA TYR A 1135 66.76 -19.85 -9.04
C TYR A 1135 65.78 -20.71 -8.25
N ARG A 1136 66.24 -21.89 -7.84
CA ARG A 1136 65.47 -22.79 -6.98
C ARG A 1136 65.48 -22.29 -5.54
#